data_AF-A0A412YJB1-F1
#
_entry.id   AF-A0A412YJB1-F1
#
_cell.length_a   1.000
_cell.length_b   1.000
_cell.length_c   1.000
_cell.angle_alpha   90.00
_cell.angle_beta   90.00
_cell.angle_gamma   90.00
#
_symmetry.space_group_name_H-M   'P 1'
#
loop_
_entity.id
_entity.type
_entity.pdbx_description
1 polymer ?
#
loop_
_entity_poly.entity_id
_entity_poly.type
_entity_poly.pdbx_seq_one_letter_code
_entity_poly.pdbx_strand_id
1 'polypeptide(L)'
;MEIIPNKIIVFGGNHHNTLGVIRSLGEAGITPILILHGTNHSFVAQSKYISQTYYVSNEEEGVKFLIEKYTKENFKPIIICCSDGASSCIDKNYNNLSPHFIFPNAEEEGRITLLMNKEKMRLLAEKYNLKTPQTWIISKRNPIPNNLHYPCIIKPLLSIEGSKTDIHICYNSSDLNQIIKVVHAPIIQVQEYIDKDYEFQFIGCRIKNKNEEHIIIPGVSQIIRSSSVSNTGFLKFRPINSQENIEIAKVKEFIRATKYIGLFSVEFIKSKHGDNYFMEINFRNDGNAYALTGAGYNLPYIWCKGMTDNSIEEEKYVAKKETLVIPELIDFFQSVLTHKISFIHWIKDVIKSHTYLLYNKKDSKPFYDELKYYMQRALNKVKRNSLDVSWNIGFVDINQDFLDKSTWDIHWMKHNYKNRWFADPFILKVTNDDIIVLVEEFYDPIHRGRISKLTIDKQTYELKKIDVILELNSHLSFPAIFRKDDKIYIYPENSAEGHIVVYEFNEKSNNLKPHKILHNEPLTDASLETCFNSFHLFTTKLPVQNGNQLFIYQSEKWDGEYHPIQTMEFPSNTGRNAGSLFRLNGKIIRPAQDCNGAYGKGLVFYEISYTEGTFEMKELKRMYPQHTIYDQGMHTFNVYNNLAVIDGRKFRKPFISKSLLAINKFIKKIK
;
A
#
# COMPACT_ATOMS: atom_id res chain seq x y z
N MET A 1 7.65 45.05 -12.73
CA MET A 1 6.77 43.88 -12.93
C MET A 1 5.46 44.40 -13.44
N GLU A 2 4.98 43.90 -14.57
CA GLU A 2 3.67 44.26 -15.11
C GLU A 2 2.57 43.61 -14.25
N ILE A 3 1.47 44.33 -14.05
CA ILE A 3 0.36 43.93 -13.17
C ILE A 3 -0.54 42.98 -13.96
N ILE A 4 -0.69 41.73 -13.50
CA ILE A 4 -1.70 40.79 -14.00
C ILE A 4 -2.95 40.98 -13.11
N PRO A 5 -4.05 41.59 -13.61
CA PRO A 5 -5.24 41.85 -12.80
C PRO A 5 -6.08 40.59 -12.55
N ASN A 6 -5.86 39.54 -13.34
CA ASN A 6 -6.59 38.28 -13.27
C ASN A 6 -6.22 37.51 -12.00
N LYS A 7 -7.23 36.93 -11.33
CA LYS A 7 -6.99 35.92 -10.30
C LYS A 7 -6.33 34.70 -10.93
N ILE A 8 -5.25 34.20 -10.33
CA ILE A 8 -4.57 32.98 -10.77
C ILE A 8 -4.93 31.84 -9.82
N ILE A 9 -5.45 30.76 -10.39
CA ILE A 9 -5.90 29.57 -9.68
C ILE A 9 -5.01 28.40 -10.09
N VAL A 10 -4.35 27.79 -9.12
CA VAL A 10 -3.52 26.59 -9.32
C VAL A 10 -4.35 25.38 -8.88
N PHE A 11 -4.55 24.45 -9.82
CA PHE A 11 -5.38 23.27 -9.62
C PHE A 11 -4.53 21.99 -9.73
N GLY A 12 -4.38 21.25 -8.62
CA GLY A 12 -3.55 20.04 -8.60
C GLY A 12 -3.54 19.31 -7.26
N GLY A 13 -2.77 18.24 -7.18
CA GLY A 13 -2.65 17.40 -5.98
C GLY A 13 -1.59 17.90 -4.99
N ASN A 14 -1.47 17.21 -3.86
CA ASN A 14 -0.39 17.41 -2.87
C ASN A 14 0.95 16.85 -3.40
N HIS A 15 1.58 17.58 -4.33
CA HIS A 15 2.76 17.14 -5.07
C HIS A 15 3.71 18.32 -5.35
N HIS A 16 5.00 18.04 -5.54
CA HIS A 16 6.01 19.07 -5.79
C HIS A 16 5.75 19.85 -7.09
N ASN A 17 5.07 19.25 -8.07
CA ASN A 17 4.61 19.94 -9.29
C ASN A 17 3.74 21.16 -8.94
N THR A 18 2.70 20.94 -8.12
CA THR A 18 1.79 21.99 -7.64
C THR A 18 2.55 23.05 -6.84
N LEU A 19 3.43 22.63 -5.92
CA LEU A 19 4.28 23.56 -5.15
C LEU A 19 5.20 24.39 -6.06
N GLY A 20 5.74 23.80 -7.12
CA GLY A 20 6.59 24.46 -8.10
C GLY A 20 5.86 25.62 -8.80
N VAL A 21 4.60 25.42 -9.19
CA VAL A 21 3.77 26.50 -9.77
C VAL A 21 3.50 27.60 -8.74
N ILE A 22 3.10 27.23 -7.51
CA ILE A 22 2.85 28.19 -6.43
C ILE A 22 4.07 29.07 -6.18
N ARG A 23 5.25 28.47 -6.07
CA ARG A 23 6.52 29.21 -5.86
C ARG A 23 6.91 30.05 -7.06
N SER A 24 6.73 29.52 -8.26
CA SER A 24 7.01 30.27 -9.49
C SER A 24 6.19 31.56 -9.54
N LEU A 25 4.89 31.49 -9.27
CA LEU A 25 4.04 32.68 -9.21
C LEU A 25 4.42 33.60 -8.04
N GLY A 26 4.67 33.03 -6.86
CA GLY A 26 5.07 33.76 -5.65
C GLY A 26 6.37 34.55 -5.78
N GLU A 27 7.36 33.98 -6.46
CA GLU A 27 8.64 34.65 -6.75
C GLU A 27 8.48 35.79 -7.76
N ALA A 28 7.45 35.75 -8.60
CA ALA A 28 7.02 36.85 -9.46
C ALA A 28 6.07 37.85 -8.76
N GLY A 29 5.88 37.73 -7.44
CA GLY A 29 5.03 38.62 -6.66
C GLY A 29 3.53 38.36 -6.76
N ILE A 30 3.12 37.21 -7.30
CA ILE A 30 1.71 36.83 -7.46
C ILE A 30 1.31 35.84 -6.38
N THR A 31 0.14 36.06 -5.76
CA THR A 31 -0.39 35.21 -4.68
C THR A 31 -1.56 34.33 -5.16
N PRO A 32 -1.30 33.14 -5.74
CA PRO A 32 -2.34 32.31 -6.33
C PRO A 32 -3.31 31.74 -5.30
N ILE A 33 -4.51 31.42 -5.79
CA ILE A 33 -5.50 30.58 -5.11
C ILE A 33 -5.13 29.12 -5.40
N LEU A 34 -5.17 28.25 -4.40
CA LEU A 34 -4.92 26.82 -4.53
C LEU A 34 -6.23 26.04 -4.42
N ILE A 35 -6.52 25.22 -5.42
CA ILE A 35 -7.53 24.15 -5.35
C ILE A 35 -6.78 22.82 -5.31
N LEU A 36 -6.96 22.08 -4.22
CA LEU A 36 -6.22 20.86 -3.94
C LEU A 36 -7.15 19.66 -3.84
N HIS A 37 -6.87 18.62 -4.64
CA HIS A 37 -7.65 17.37 -4.65
C HIS A 37 -6.93 16.22 -3.93
N GLY A 38 -7.71 15.25 -3.44
CA GLY A 38 -7.20 13.95 -2.97
C GLY A 38 -6.58 13.92 -1.58
N THR A 39 -6.68 14.98 -0.78
CA THR A 39 -6.25 14.98 0.63
C THR A 39 -6.83 16.18 1.41
N ASN A 40 -6.95 16.03 2.73
CA ASN A 40 -7.34 17.11 3.66
C ASN A 40 -6.14 17.73 4.40
N HIS A 41 -4.93 17.19 4.21
CA HIS A 41 -3.67 17.76 4.71
C HIS A 41 -2.64 17.80 3.58
N SER A 42 -1.92 18.91 3.44
CA SER A 42 -1.01 19.14 2.31
C SER A 42 0.21 19.98 2.71
N PHE A 43 1.39 19.53 2.32
CA PHE A 43 2.63 20.30 2.47
C PHE A 43 2.64 21.49 1.50
N VAL A 44 1.97 21.36 0.34
CA VAL A 44 1.81 22.45 -0.64
C VAL A 44 1.04 23.61 -0.02
N ALA A 45 -0.04 23.32 0.72
CA ALA A 45 -0.88 24.32 1.38
C ALA A 45 -0.16 25.11 2.49
N GLN A 46 1.05 24.69 2.90
CA GLN A 46 1.88 25.41 3.86
C GLN A 46 2.68 26.55 3.21
N SER A 47 2.67 26.67 1.88
CA SER A 47 3.41 27.72 1.18
C SER A 47 2.85 29.10 1.53
N LYS A 48 3.75 30.04 1.83
CA LYS A 48 3.35 31.42 2.19
C LYS A 48 2.81 32.25 1.02
N TYR A 49 2.99 31.76 -0.21
CA TYR A 49 2.59 32.47 -1.43
C TYR A 49 1.11 32.27 -1.76
N ILE A 50 0.44 31.34 -1.10
CA ILE A 50 -0.97 31.05 -1.34
C ILE A 50 -1.84 32.12 -0.68
N SER A 51 -2.79 32.68 -1.43
CA SER A 51 -3.80 33.59 -0.87
C SER A 51 -4.94 32.84 -0.19
N GLN A 52 -5.41 31.76 -0.81
CA GLN A 52 -6.47 30.92 -0.26
C GLN A 52 -6.33 29.48 -0.74
N THR A 53 -6.63 28.51 0.14
CA THR A 53 -6.65 27.08 -0.19
C THR A 53 -8.07 26.52 -0.10
N TYR A 54 -8.46 25.72 -1.08
CA TYR A 54 -9.69 24.93 -1.08
C TYR A 54 -9.35 23.45 -1.26
N TYR A 55 -9.98 22.61 -0.46
CA TYR A 55 -9.85 21.15 -0.57
C TYR A 55 -11.10 20.59 -1.23
N VAL A 56 -10.90 19.74 -2.23
CA VAL A 56 -11.96 19.02 -2.94
C VAL A 56 -11.67 17.52 -2.92
N SER A 57 -12.70 16.69 -2.95
CA SER A 57 -12.55 15.24 -2.89
C SER A 57 -11.87 14.67 -4.15
N ASN A 58 -12.17 15.24 -5.32
CA ASN A 58 -11.62 14.84 -6.61
C ASN A 58 -11.61 16.01 -7.62
N GLU A 59 -11.07 15.77 -8.81
CA GLU A 59 -10.92 16.79 -9.84
C GLU A 59 -12.25 17.28 -10.44
N GLU A 60 -13.28 16.43 -10.51
CA GLU A 60 -14.61 16.83 -11.01
C GLU A 60 -15.29 17.83 -10.06
N GLU A 61 -15.21 17.58 -8.76
CA GLU A 61 -15.66 18.53 -7.74
C GLU A 61 -14.89 19.86 -7.82
N GLY A 62 -13.59 19.80 -8.11
CA GLY A 62 -12.77 20.99 -8.36
C GLY A 62 -13.29 21.86 -9.52
N VAL A 63 -13.70 21.24 -10.63
CA VAL A 63 -14.30 21.95 -11.77
C VAL A 63 -15.66 22.57 -11.41
N LYS A 64 -16.52 21.82 -10.71
CA LYS A 64 -17.81 22.33 -10.24
C LYS A 64 -17.62 23.56 -9.35
N PHE A 65 -16.69 23.48 -8.39
CA PHE A 65 -16.35 24.58 -7.50
C PHE A 65 -15.84 25.82 -8.25
N LEU A 66 -14.99 25.63 -9.28
CA LEU A 66 -14.51 26.72 -10.12
C LEU A 66 -15.67 27.49 -10.78
N ILE A 67 -16.61 26.75 -11.40
CA ILE A 67 -17.76 27.32 -12.10
C ILE A 67 -18.67 28.10 -11.13
N GLU A 68 -18.98 27.50 -9.98
CA GLU A 68 -19.87 28.13 -8.99
C GLU A 68 -19.27 29.42 -8.41
N LYS A 69 -17.95 29.45 -8.20
CA LYS A 69 -17.31 30.52 -7.45
C LYS A 69 -16.76 31.65 -8.30
N TYR A 70 -16.22 31.34 -9.48
CA TYR A 70 -15.34 32.28 -10.20
C TYR A 70 -15.84 32.69 -11.59
N THR A 71 -17.04 32.28 -12.01
CA THR A 71 -17.62 32.67 -13.31
C THR A 71 -18.05 34.14 -13.41
N LYS A 72 -18.20 34.82 -12.26
CA LYS A 72 -18.68 36.21 -12.15
C LYS A 72 -17.56 37.23 -11.90
N GLU A 73 -16.30 36.85 -12.13
CA GLU A 73 -15.15 37.73 -11.94
C GLU A 73 -15.04 38.77 -13.08
N ASN A 74 -14.63 40.00 -12.74
CA ASN A 74 -14.50 41.09 -13.72
C ASN A 74 -13.44 40.80 -14.80
N PHE A 75 -12.38 40.09 -14.42
CA PHE A 75 -11.34 39.60 -15.32
C PHE A 75 -11.36 38.08 -15.31
N LYS A 76 -11.31 37.45 -16.50
CA LYS A 76 -11.32 35.99 -16.63
C LYS A 76 -10.21 35.36 -15.78
N PRO A 77 -10.50 34.56 -14.75
CA PRO A 77 -9.46 33.94 -13.94
C PRO A 77 -8.60 33.00 -14.77
N ILE A 78 -7.31 32.92 -14.43
CA ILE A 78 -6.36 32.03 -15.10
C ILE A 78 -6.23 30.74 -14.30
N ILE A 79 -6.46 29.60 -14.92
CA ILE A 79 -6.31 28.28 -14.31
C ILE A 79 -4.99 27.66 -14.76
N ILE A 80 -4.19 27.11 -13.84
CA ILE A 80 -3.02 26.30 -14.14
C ILE A 80 -3.23 24.89 -13.62
N CYS A 81 -3.23 23.91 -14.52
CA CYS A 81 -3.36 22.49 -14.17
C CYS A 81 -2.01 21.86 -13.82
N CYS A 82 -1.96 21.10 -12.72
CA CYS A 82 -0.75 20.44 -12.22
C CYS A 82 -0.88 18.91 -12.14
N SER A 83 -1.95 18.32 -12.68
CA SER A 83 -2.15 16.87 -12.82
C SER A 83 -2.89 16.55 -14.11
N ASP A 84 -2.70 15.33 -14.64
CA ASP A 84 -3.40 14.91 -15.87
C ASP A 84 -4.91 14.80 -15.63
N GLY A 85 -5.31 14.38 -14.42
CA GLY A 85 -6.71 14.39 -13.99
C GLY A 85 -7.32 15.78 -14.03
N ALA A 86 -6.61 16.80 -13.52
CA ALA A 86 -7.08 18.18 -13.55
C ALA A 86 -7.18 18.71 -15.00
N SER A 87 -6.15 18.48 -15.82
CA SER A 87 -6.19 18.86 -17.24
C SER A 87 -7.33 18.19 -18.00
N SER A 88 -7.55 16.88 -17.80
CA SER A 88 -8.66 16.15 -18.42
C SER A 88 -10.03 16.69 -17.97
N CYS A 89 -10.22 16.98 -16.69
CA CYS A 89 -11.51 17.50 -16.21
C CYS A 89 -11.81 18.90 -16.74
N ILE A 90 -10.81 19.77 -16.82
CA ILE A 90 -10.92 21.11 -17.41
C ILE A 90 -11.21 21.01 -18.91
N ASP A 91 -10.48 20.15 -19.63
CA ASP A 91 -10.64 19.92 -21.08
C ASP A 91 -12.03 19.38 -21.46
N LYS A 92 -12.59 18.46 -20.66
CA LYS A 92 -13.96 17.94 -20.85
C LYS A 92 -15.05 18.96 -20.56
N ASN A 93 -14.71 20.09 -19.93
CA ASN A 93 -15.64 21.19 -19.62
C ASN A 93 -15.26 22.46 -20.40
N TYR A 94 -14.52 22.34 -21.51
CA TYR A 94 -14.02 23.46 -22.29
C TYR A 94 -15.13 24.44 -22.69
N ASN A 95 -16.28 23.94 -23.15
CA ASN A 95 -17.37 24.79 -23.62
C ASN A 95 -17.98 25.60 -22.48
N ASN A 96 -18.05 25.02 -21.27
CA ASN A 96 -18.58 25.69 -20.08
C ASN A 96 -17.58 26.69 -19.48
N LEU A 97 -16.28 26.42 -19.58
CA LEU A 97 -15.23 27.23 -18.94
C LEU A 97 -14.71 28.36 -19.84
N SER A 98 -14.59 28.15 -21.15
CA SER A 98 -13.99 29.12 -22.10
C SER A 98 -14.62 30.53 -22.10
N PRO A 99 -15.94 30.71 -21.86
CA PRO A 99 -16.51 32.05 -21.75
C PRO A 99 -16.02 32.82 -20.51
N HIS A 100 -15.59 32.13 -19.45
CA HIS A 100 -15.34 32.71 -18.14
C HIS A 100 -13.88 32.66 -17.68
N PHE A 101 -13.07 31.76 -18.24
CA PHE A 101 -11.72 31.47 -17.76
C PHE A 101 -10.67 31.52 -18.89
N ILE A 102 -9.41 31.73 -18.50
CA ILE A 102 -8.22 31.46 -19.31
C ILE A 102 -7.58 30.19 -18.75
N PHE A 103 -7.38 29.16 -19.56
CA PHE A 103 -6.87 27.87 -19.07
C PHE A 103 -6.20 27.06 -20.18
N PRO A 104 -5.41 26.03 -19.85
CA PRO A 104 -4.84 25.13 -20.84
C PRO A 104 -5.93 24.41 -21.63
N ASN A 105 -5.91 24.55 -22.95
CA ASN A 105 -6.95 23.98 -23.82
C ASN A 105 -6.37 23.62 -25.19
N ALA A 106 -7.13 22.88 -26.00
CA ALA A 106 -6.76 22.56 -27.37
C ALA A 106 -7.83 22.99 -28.39
N GLU A 107 -8.50 24.12 -28.12
CA GLU A 107 -9.55 24.75 -28.96
C GLU A 107 -10.82 23.91 -29.18
N GLU A 108 -10.91 22.71 -28.60
CA GLU A 108 -12.06 21.80 -28.71
C GLU A 108 -12.18 21.00 -27.43
N GLU A 109 -13.41 20.82 -26.97
CA GLU A 109 -13.74 20.02 -25.78
C GLU A 109 -13.27 18.57 -25.92
N GLY A 110 -12.62 18.06 -24.87
CA GLY A 110 -12.15 16.67 -24.82
C GLY A 110 -10.91 16.36 -25.67
N ARG A 111 -10.36 17.32 -26.42
CA ARG A 111 -9.23 17.07 -27.33
C ARG A 111 -7.94 16.78 -26.57
N ILE A 112 -7.66 17.44 -25.44
CA ILE A 112 -6.48 17.11 -24.63
C ILE A 112 -6.61 15.68 -24.11
N THR A 113 -7.77 15.32 -23.59
CA THR A 113 -8.07 13.98 -23.06
C THR A 113 -7.89 12.91 -24.14
N LEU A 114 -8.31 13.21 -25.37
CA LEU A 114 -8.11 12.35 -26.53
C LEU A 114 -6.63 12.12 -26.83
N LEU A 115 -5.83 13.20 -26.78
CA LEU A 115 -4.39 13.19 -27.08
C LEU A 115 -3.54 12.61 -25.94
N MET A 116 -4.07 12.48 -24.72
CA MET A 116 -3.42 11.73 -23.63
C MET A 116 -3.33 10.22 -23.92
N ASN A 117 -4.06 9.71 -24.91
CA ASN A 117 -3.90 8.33 -25.37
C ASN A 117 -2.53 8.16 -26.05
N LYS A 118 -1.68 7.29 -25.49
CA LYS A 118 -0.29 7.09 -25.94
C LYS A 118 -0.15 6.75 -27.42
N GLU A 119 -1.07 5.96 -27.97
CA GLU A 119 -0.99 5.57 -29.37
C GLU A 119 -1.38 6.71 -30.30
N LYS A 120 -2.44 7.45 -29.97
CA LYS A 120 -2.83 8.66 -30.74
C LYS A 120 -1.74 9.71 -30.70
N MET A 121 -1.13 9.91 -29.53
CA MET A 121 0.00 10.82 -29.34
C MET A 121 1.21 10.40 -30.18
N ARG A 122 1.58 9.12 -30.13
CA ARG A 122 2.72 8.54 -30.88
C ARG A 122 2.54 8.70 -32.38
N LEU A 123 1.38 8.31 -32.91
CA LEU A 123 1.06 8.44 -34.34
C LEU A 123 1.08 9.90 -34.81
N LEU A 124 0.60 10.83 -33.98
CA LEU A 124 0.70 12.25 -34.28
C LEU A 124 2.16 12.73 -34.26
N ALA A 125 2.97 12.29 -33.30
CA ALA A 125 4.39 12.64 -33.23
C ALA A 125 5.15 12.17 -34.48
N GLU A 126 4.90 10.95 -34.96
CA GLU A 126 5.51 10.41 -36.18
C GLU A 126 5.15 11.21 -37.44
N LYS A 127 3.89 11.65 -37.55
CA LYS A 127 3.44 12.51 -38.66
C LYS A 127 4.25 13.82 -38.74
N TYR A 128 4.81 14.27 -37.62
CA TYR A 128 5.65 15.46 -37.53
C TYR A 128 7.15 15.13 -37.37
N ASN A 129 7.57 13.95 -37.83
CA ASN A 129 8.96 13.50 -37.92
C ASN A 129 9.69 13.37 -36.58
N LEU A 130 8.97 13.21 -35.47
CA LEU A 130 9.54 12.80 -34.20
C LEU A 130 9.71 11.28 -34.21
N LYS A 131 10.94 10.81 -33.97
CA LYS A 131 11.24 9.38 -33.92
C LYS A 131 10.58 8.79 -32.68
N THR A 132 9.78 7.73 -32.83
CA THR A 132 9.17 7.01 -31.71
C THR A 132 9.68 5.57 -31.67
N PRO A 133 9.73 4.91 -30.50
CA PRO A 133 10.07 3.50 -30.43
C PRO A 133 9.02 2.65 -31.15
N GLN A 134 9.44 1.57 -31.81
CA GLN A 134 8.48 0.67 -32.47
C GLN A 134 7.47 0.14 -31.45
N THR A 135 6.18 0.12 -31.82
CA THR A 135 5.08 -0.08 -30.89
C THR A 135 4.01 -1.00 -31.47
N TRP A 136 3.51 -1.92 -30.66
CA TRP A 136 2.44 -2.86 -30.98
C TRP A 136 1.35 -2.78 -29.90
N ILE A 137 0.08 -2.77 -30.32
CA ILE A 137 -1.06 -2.81 -29.41
C ILE A 137 -1.57 -4.25 -29.34
N ILE A 138 -1.51 -4.85 -28.16
CA ILE A 138 -1.93 -6.22 -27.93
C ILE A 138 -3.14 -6.23 -27.00
N SER A 139 -4.24 -6.81 -27.48
CA SER A 139 -5.34 -7.23 -26.62
C SER A 139 -5.02 -8.62 -26.09
N LYS A 140 -5.27 -8.89 -24.80
CA LYS A 140 -5.06 -10.22 -24.20
C LYS A 140 -5.76 -11.37 -24.92
N ARG A 141 -6.79 -11.08 -25.73
CA ARG A 141 -7.57 -12.06 -26.49
C ARG A 141 -6.98 -12.37 -27.87
N ASN A 142 -6.01 -11.60 -28.33
CA ASN A 142 -5.42 -11.73 -29.66
C ASN A 142 -4.01 -12.37 -29.57
N PRO A 143 -3.60 -13.11 -30.61
CA PRO A 143 -2.25 -13.68 -30.66
C PRO A 143 -1.19 -12.58 -30.70
N ILE A 144 -0.04 -12.87 -30.09
CA ILE A 144 1.14 -12.01 -30.07
C ILE A 144 1.70 -11.89 -31.51
N PRO A 145 2.01 -10.69 -32.02
CA PRO A 145 2.59 -10.52 -33.36
C PRO A 145 3.94 -11.23 -33.53
N ASN A 146 4.16 -11.86 -34.70
CA ASN A 146 5.41 -12.59 -34.99
C ASN A 146 6.61 -11.68 -35.26
N ASN A 147 6.40 -10.38 -35.47
CA ASN A 147 7.43 -9.40 -35.84
C ASN A 147 7.91 -8.56 -34.64
N LEU A 148 7.81 -9.08 -33.41
CA LEU A 148 8.29 -8.38 -32.22
C LEU A 148 9.82 -8.46 -32.10
N HIS A 149 10.42 -7.32 -31.77
CA HIS A 149 11.84 -7.21 -31.44
C HIS A 149 12.05 -7.24 -29.93
N TYR A 150 13.11 -7.93 -29.49
CA TYR A 150 13.48 -8.03 -28.08
C TYR A 150 14.86 -7.40 -27.83
N PRO A 151 15.10 -6.79 -26.66
CA PRO A 151 14.15 -6.63 -25.55
C PRO A 151 12.99 -5.67 -25.87
N CYS A 152 11.83 -5.88 -25.25
CA CYS A 152 10.67 -5.00 -25.34
C CYS A 152 10.17 -4.60 -23.94
N ILE A 153 9.53 -3.44 -23.84
CA ILE A 153 8.89 -2.94 -22.63
C ILE A 153 7.36 -2.97 -22.78
N ILE A 154 6.67 -3.48 -21.76
CA ILE A 154 5.21 -3.50 -21.69
C ILE A 154 4.74 -2.31 -20.87
N LYS A 155 3.69 -1.63 -21.32
CA LYS A 155 3.05 -0.51 -20.61
C LYS A 155 1.52 -0.56 -20.79
N PRO A 156 0.73 -0.05 -19.83
CA PRO A 156 -0.70 0.16 -20.06
C PRO A 156 -0.93 1.25 -21.12
N LEU A 157 -1.95 1.05 -21.97
CA LEU A 157 -2.30 1.98 -23.05
C LEU A 157 -2.80 3.34 -22.51
N LEU A 158 -3.59 3.30 -21.44
CA LEU A 158 -4.06 4.49 -20.72
C LEU A 158 -3.41 4.55 -19.34
N SER A 159 -2.80 5.69 -19.02
CA SER A 159 -2.11 5.92 -17.75
C SER A 159 -3.05 5.92 -16.53
N ILE A 160 -4.36 6.07 -16.76
CA ILE A 160 -5.41 6.09 -15.72
C ILE A 160 -5.89 4.66 -15.38
N GLU A 161 -5.71 3.70 -16.29
CA GLU A 161 -6.25 2.34 -16.17
C GLU A 161 -5.23 1.32 -15.63
N GLY A 162 -3.97 1.71 -15.44
CA GLY A 162 -2.90 0.83 -14.99
C GLY A 162 -1.99 1.50 -13.97
N SER A 163 -1.25 0.70 -13.22
CA SER A 163 -0.29 1.21 -12.23
C SER A 163 1.15 1.03 -12.72
N LYS A 164 2.13 1.68 -12.08
CA LYS A 164 3.56 1.48 -12.42
C LYS A 164 4.05 0.05 -12.21
N THR A 165 3.27 -0.82 -11.54
CA THR A 165 3.58 -2.25 -11.42
C THR A 165 3.36 -3.03 -12.71
N ASP A 166 2.62 -2.49 -13.68
CA ASP A 166 2.33 -3.14 -14.96
C ASP A 166 3.41 -2.87 -16.04
N ILE A 167 4.54 -2.23 -15.66
CA ILE A 167 5.65 -1.93 -16.57
C ILE A 167 6.76 -2.97 -16.42
N HIS A 168 6.97 -3.78 -17.45
CA HIS A 168 7.95 -4.87 -17.43
C HIS A 168 8.85 -4.85 -18.68
N ILE A 169 10.13 -5.16 -18.50
CA ILE A 169 11.05 -5.43 -19.61
C ILE A 169 11.06 -6.93 -19.86
N CYS A 170 10.80 -7.34 -21.09
CA CYS A 170 10.82 -8.72 -21.57
C CYS A 170 11.98 -8.88 -22.53
N TYR A 171 12.90 -9.81 -22.24
CA TYR A 171 14.10 -10.03 -23.05
C TYR A 171 13.87 -11.07 -24.14
N ASN A 172 12.77 -11.80 -24.08
CA ASN A 172 12.40 -12.83 -25.05
C ASN A 172 10.86 -13.08 -25.04
N SER A 173 10.39 -13.95 -25.93
CA SER A 173 8.97 -14.28 -26.08
C SER A 173 8.39 -15.06 -24.89
N SER A 174 9.19 -15.82 -24.16
CA SER A 174 8.75 -16.53 -22.95
C SER A 174 8.42 -15.53 -21.84
N ASP A 175 9.28 -14.53 -21.61
CA ASP A 175 9.06 -13.45 -20.65
C ASP A 175 7.74 -12.74 -20.94
N LEU A 176 7.53 -12.34 -22.19
CA LEU A 176 6.32 -11.65 -22.65
C LEU A 176 5.05 -12.49 -22.40
N ASN A 177 5.09 -13.78 -22.73
CA ASN A 177 3.96 -14.70 -22.51
C ASN A 177 3.62 -14.87 -21.03
N GLN A 178 4.62 -14.84 -20.14
CA GLN A 178 4.39 -14.94 -18.71
C GLN A 178 3.80 -13.64 -18.15
N ILE A 179 4.33 -12.49 -18.57
CA ILE A 179 3.88 -11.19 -18.08
C ILE A 179 2.45 -10.85 -18.54
N ILE A 180 2.08 -11.17 -19.79
CA ILE A 180 0.72 -10.93 -20.31
C ILE A 180 -0.36 -11.62 -19.45
N LYS A 181 -0.05 -12.77 -18.85
CA LYS A 181 -0.98 -13.50 -17.97
C LYS A 181 -1.25 -12.78 -16.66
N VAL A 182 -0.29 -12.00 -16.16
CA VAL A 182 -0.34 -11.39 -14.82
C VAL A 182 -0.68 -9.90 -14.82
N VAL A 183 -0.37 -9.15 -15.87
CA VAL A 183 -0.70 -7.72 -15.99
C VAL A 183 -2.20 -7.51 -15.92
N HIS A 184 -2.71 -6.49 -15.21
CA HIS A 184 -4.15 -6.32 -15.05
C HIS A 184 -4.85 -5.71 -16.27
N ALA A 185 -4.17 -4.82 -17.01
CA ALA A 185 -4.75 -4.06 -18.11
C ALA A 185 -5.28 -4.96 -19.25
N PRO A 186 -6.48 -4.70 -19.80
CA PRO A 186 -7.08 -5.51 -20.87
C PRO A 186 -6.40 -5.30 -22.23
N ILE A 187 -5.83 -4.11 -22.44
CA ILE A 187 -5.08 -3.71 -23.63
C ILE A 187 -3.73 -3.16 -23.18
N ILE A 188 -2.66 -3.73 -23.73
CA ILE A 188 -1.29 -3.33 -23.42
C ILE A 188 -0.60 -2.79 -24.66
N GLN A 189 0.33 -1.87 -24.42
CA GLN A 189 1.30 -1.40 -25.40
C GLN A 189 2.59 -2.19 -25.18
N VAL A 190 3.04 -2.92 -26.21
CA VAL A 190 4.37 -3.50 -26.27
C VAL A 190 5.23 -2.58 -27.11
N GLN A 191 6.37 -2.15 -26.58
CA GLN A 191 7.22 -1.15 -27.20
C GLN A 191 8.66 -1.65 -27.24
N GLU A 192 9.41 -1.31 -28.28
CA GLU A 192 10.86 -1.51 -28.35
C GLU A 192 11.53 -0.97 -27.08
N TYR A 193 12.40 -1.77 -26.47
CA TYR A 193 13.20 -1.30 -25.34
C TYR A 193 14.41 -0.53 -25.86
N ILE A 194 14.45 0.77 -25.55
CA ILE A 194 15.58 1.62 -25.93
C ILE A 194 16.67 1.54 -24.85
N ASP A 195 17.86 1.05 -25.22
CA ASP A 195 19.05 1.16 -24.37
C ASP A 195 19.48 2.62 -24.27
N LYS A 196 19.05 3.26 -23.19
CA LYS A 196 19.20 4.70 -22.97
C LYS A 196 20.58 5.07 -22.44
N ASP A 197 21.10 6.18 -22.96
CA ASP A 197 22.20 6.94 -22.35
C ASP A 197 21.63 7.82 -21.24
N TYR A 198 20.67 8.68 -21.56
CA TYR A 198 19.94 9.50 -20.59
C TYR A 198 18.53 9.88 -21.07
N GLU A 199 17.70 10.33 -20.13
CA GLU A 199 16.41 10.96 -20.41
C GLU A 199 16.56 12.47 -20.44
N PHE A 200 15.83 13.15 -21.30
CA PHE A 200 15.77 14.60 -21.32
C PHE A 200 14.39 15.11 -21.72
N GLN A 201 14.10 16.37 -21.40
CA GLN A 201 12.79 16.97 -21.62
C GLN A 201 12.95 18.38 -22.19
N PHE A 202 12.05 18.74 -23.12
CA PHE A 202 11.79 20.12 -23.50
C PHE A 202 10.56 20.61 -22.71
N ILE A 203 10.82 21.41 -21.68
CA ILE A 203 9.76 22.01 -20.85
C ILE A 203 9.53 23.43 -21.36
N GLY A 204 8.26 23.78 -21.61
CA GLY A 204 7.93 25.03 -22.26
C GLY A 204 6.48 25.47 -22.06
N CYS A 205 6.12 26.54 -22.76
CA CYS A 205 4.73 26.98 -22.86
C CYS A 205 4.40 27.41 -24.29
N ARG A 206 3.15 27.17 -24.70
CA ARG A 206 2.57 27.83 -25.86
C ARG A 206 1.59 28.89 -25.39
N ILE A 207 1.79 30.09 -25.92
CA ILE A 207 0.94 31.25 -25.71
C ILE A 207 0.26 31.52 -27.05
N LYS A 208 -1.06 31.71 -27.02
CA LYS A 208 -1.82 32.12 -28.19
C LYS A 208 -2.89 33.09 -27.73
N ASN A 209 -2.69 34.36 -28.05
CA ASN A 209 -3.65 35.43 -27.81
C ASN A 209 -4.16 35.96 -29.16
N LYS A 210 -4.86 37.09 -29.19
CA LYS A 210 -5.44 37.63 -30.43
C LYS A 210 -4.40 38.11 -31.45
N ASN A 211 -3.22 38.48 -30.97
CA ASN A 211 -2.21 39.21 -31.75
C ASN A 211 -0.97 38.36 -32.02
N GLU A 212 -0.65 37.43 -31.11
CA GLU A 212 0.63 36.73 -31.08
C GLU A 212 0.45 35.24 -30.77
N GLU A 213 1.32 34.43 -31.39
CA GLU A 213 1.50 33.03 -31.05
C GLU A 213 2.99 32.76 -30.78
N HIS A 214 3.28 32.25 -29.58
CA HIS A 214 4.64 31.96 -29.13
C HIS A 214 4.74 30.51 -28.64
N ILE A 215 5.87 29.86 -28.94
CA ILE A 215 6.26 28.58 -28.33
C ILE A 215 7.64 28.74 -27.72
N ILE A 216 7.67 28.87 -26.40
CA ILE A 216 8.88 29.12 -25.62
C ILE A 216 9.36 27.80 -25.03
N ILE A 217 10.58 27.39 -25.43
CA ILE A 217 11.31 26.26 -24.87
C ILE A 217 12.69 26.80 -24.48
N PRO A 218 12.92 27.14 -23.20
CA PRO A 218 14.12 27.89 -22.84
C PRO A 218 15.41 27.09 -22.93
N GLY A 219 15.36 25.77 -22.72
CA GLY A 219 16.54 24.93 -22.61
C GLY A 219 16.19 23.45 -22.55
N VAL A 220 17.17 22.64 -22.19
CA VAL A 220 17.02 21.18 -22.06
C VAL A 220 17.16 20.77 -20.60
N SER A 221 16.17 20.07 -20.08
CA SER A 221 16.23 19.40 -18.78
C SER A 221 16.73 17.98 -18.98
N GLN A 222 17.99 17.71 -18.64
CA GLN A 222 18.61 16.39 -18.79
C GLN A 222 18.71 15.69 -17.43
N ILE A 223 18.17 14.48 -17.33
CA ILE A 223 18.21 13.67 -16.11
C ILE A 223 19.61 13.07 -15.95
N ILE A 224 20.24 13.31 -14.80
CA ILE A 224 21.54 12.74 -14.40
C ILE A 224 21.30 11.44 -13.63
N ARG A 225 20.33 11.45 -12.70
CA ARG A 225 19.96 10.28 -11.89
C ARG A 225 18.45 10.16 -11.84
N SER A 226 17.93 9.11 -12.50
CA SER A 226 16.51 8.84 -12.64
C SER A 226 15.88 8.31 -11.36
N SER A 227 14.64 8.74 -11.11
CA SER A 227 13.75 8.14 -10.11
C SER A 227 13.14 6.84 -10.64
N SER A 228 12.90 5.88 -9.75
CA SER A 228 12.19 4.64 -10.10
C SER A 228 10.66 4.79 -10.09
N VAL A 229 10.14 5.92 -9.58
CA VAL A 229 8.70 6.12 -9.39
C VAL A 229 8.16 7.35 -10.12
N SER A 230 9.00 8.15 -10.79
CA SER A 230 8.63 9.39 -11.49
C SER A 230 9.72 9.82 -12.48
N ASN A 231 9.38 10.71 -13.42
CA ASN A 231 10.35 11.42 -14.28
C ASN A 231 11.14 12.50 -13.49
N THR A 232 10.73 12.80 -12.25
CA THR A 232 11.46 13.70 -11.33
C THR A 232 12.75 13.04 -10.83
N GLY A 233 13.90 13.49 -11.32
CA GLY A 233 15.23 13.00 -10.93
C GLY A 233 16.21 14.14 -10.66
N PHE A 234 17.39 13.80 -10.15
CA PHE A 234 18.50 14.77 -10.12
C PHE A 234 18.87 15.10 -11.56
N LEU A 235 18.82 16.39 -11.92
CA LEU A 235 18.87 16.84 -13.30
C LEU A 235 19.77 18.06 -13.47
N LYS A 236 20.15 18.30 -14.73
CA LYS A 236 20.76 19.56 -15.17
C LYS A 236 19.87 20.22 -16.20
N PHE A 237 19.56 21.49 -15.98
CA PHE A 237 18.98 22.36 -16.98
C PHE A 237 20.11 23.08 -17.73
N ARG A 238 20.14 23.00 -19.06
CA ARG A 238 21.26 23.50 -19.88
C ARG A 238 20.81 24.16 -21.19
N PRO A 239 21.68 24.97 -21.83
CA PRO A 239 21.46 25.48 -23.18
C PRO A 239 21.22 24.38 -24.21
N ILE A 240 20.49 24.76 -25.27
CA ILE A 240 20.17 23.94 -26.44
C ILE A 240 21.39 23.89 -27.36
N ASN A 241 21.72 22.70 -27.87
CA ASN A 241 22.76 22.53 -28.90
C ASN A 241 22.18 22.53 -30.34
N SER A 242 23.05 22.51 -31.36
CA SER A 242 22.66 22.57 -32.78
C SER A 242 21.74 21.42 -33.20
N GLN A 243 22.00 20.19 -32.76
CA GLN A 243 21.16 19.03 -33.07
C GLN A 243 19.78 19.15 -32.42
N GLU A 244 19.73 19.65 -31.19
CA GLU A 244 18.49 19.86 -30.45
C GLU A 244 17.64 21.00 -31.05
N ASN A 245 18.24 22.00 -31.71
CA ASN A 245 17.48 23.02 -32.45
C ASN A 245 16.63 22.41 -33.59
N ILE A 246 17.18 21.42 -34.30
CA ILE A 246 16.43 20.71 -35.34
C ILE A 246 15.26 19.95 -34.72
N GLU A 247 15.49 19.28 -33.59
CA GLU A 247 14.44 18.53 -32.90
C GLU A 247 13.37 19.46 -32.31
N ILE A 248 13.75 20.62 -31.76
CA ILE A 248 12.83 21.64 -31.25
C ILE A 248 11.94 22.19 -32.36
N ALA A 249 12.45 22.38 -33.59
CA ALA A 249 11.64 22.82 -34.71
C ALA A 249 10.49 21.83 -34.98
N LYS A 250 10.79 20.52 -34.98
CA LYS A 250 9.76 19.46 -35.10
C LYS A 250 8.79 19.46 -33.93
N VAL A 251 9.28 19.64 -32.70
CA VAL A 251 8.45 19.72 -31.49
C VAL A 251 7.50 20.91 -31.56
N LYS A 252 7.94 22.08 -32.04
CA LYS A 252 7.08 23.26 -32.23
C LYS A 252 5.94 22.94 -33.21
N GLU A 253 6.23 22.31 -34.35
CA GLU A 253 5.21 21.89 -35.31
C GLU A 253 4.24 20.85 -34.73
N PHE A 254 4.77 19.86 -34.01
CA PHE A 254 3.96 18.87 -33.30
C PHE A 254 3.01 19.53 -32.29
N ILE A 255 3.49 20.47 -31.47
CA ILE A 255 2.67 21.22 -30.52
C ILE A 255 1.56 22.00 -31.25
N ARG A 256 1.88 22.69 -32.36
CA ARG A 256 0.86 23.37 -33.16
C ARG A 256 -0.20 22.40 -33.67
N ALA A 257 0.20 21.20 -34.08
CA ALA A 257 -0.70 20.15 -34.56
C ALA A 257 -1.68 19.66 -33.49
N THR A 258 -1.24 19.58 -32.23
CA THR A 258 -2.14 19.24 -31.10
C THR A 258 -3.19 20.33 -30.84
N LYS A 259 -2.94 21.54 -31.34
CA LYS A 259 -3.62 22.79 -31.00
C LYS A 259 -3.57 23.17 -29.52
N TYR A 260 -2.80 22.46 -28.70
CA TYR A 260 -2.67 22.74 -27.28
C TYR A 260 -2.08 24.13 -27.03
N ILE A 261 -2.67 24.86 -26.09
CA ILE A 261 -2.25 26.16 -25.56
C ILE A 261 -2.09 25.96 -24.06
N GLY A 262 -0.93 26.27 -23.49
CA GLY A 262 -0.64 25.93 -22.10
C GLY A 262 0.83 25.67 -21.81
N LEU A 263 1.11 25.31 -20.56
CA LEU A 263 2.38 24.75 -20.10
C LEU A 263 2.49 23.29 -20.54
N PHE A 264 3.68 22.84 -20.95
CA PHE A 264 3.91 21.47 -21.37
C PHE A 264 5.33 20.98 -21.02
N SER A 265 5.51 19.66 -21.04
CA SER A 265 6.82 19.02 -21.19
C SER A 265 6.77 17.96 -22.27
N VAL A 266 7.77 17.92 -23.14
CA VAL A 266 7.96 16.87 -24.13
C VAL A 266 9.15 16.02 -23.72
N GLU A 267 8.91 14.73 -23.51
CA GLU A 267 9.88 13.80 -22.95
C GLU A 267 10.57 12.97 -24.03
N PHE A 268 11.88 12.80 -23.87
CA PHE A 268 12.72 12.05 -24.80
C PHE A 268 13.66 11.10 -24.06
N ILE A 269 13.99 10.01 -24.74
CA ILE A 269 15.14 9.16 -24.43
C ILE A 269 16.25 9.42 -25.46
N LYS A 270 17.46 9.69 -24.97
CA LYS A 270 18.69 9.60 -25.76
C LYS A 270 19.17 8.15 -25.72
N SER A 271 19.23 7.48 -26.86
CA SER A 271 19.83 6.14 -26.95
C SER A 271 21.36 6.22 -26.89
N LYS A 272 22.02 5.15 -26.46
CA LYS A 272 23.49 5.04 -26.54
C LYS A 272 24.03 5.07 -27.98
N HIS A 273 23.16 4.82 -28.96
CA HIS A 273 23.47 4.90 -30.39
C HIS A 273 23.33 6.32 -30.98
N GLY A 274 22.93 7.31 -30.16
CA GLY A 274 22.89 8.71 -30.55
C GLY A 274 21.53 9.21 -31.04
N ASP A 275 20.54 8.35 -31.19
CA ASP A 275 19.17 8.74 -31.57
C ASP A 275 18.37 9.31 -30.39
N ASN A 276 17.48 10.27 -30.68
CA ASN A 276 16.49 10.79 -29.74
C ASN A 276 15.14 10.14 -30.04
N TYR A 277 14.49 9.56 -29.03
CA TYR A 277 13.17 8.94 -29.14
C TYR A 277 12.16 9.74 -28.32
N PHE A 278 11.11 10.25 -28.98
CA PHE A 278 9.95 10.85 -28.34
C PHE A 278 9.21 9.79 -27.51
N MET A 279 8.92 10.13 -26.26
CA MET A 279 8.23 9.24 -25.32
C MET A 279 6.80 9.70 -25.07
N GLU A 280 6.61 10.95 -24.66
CA GLU A 280 5.31 11.53 -24.41
C GLU A 280 5.35 13.07 -24.36
N ILE A 281 4.17 13.69 -24.39
CA ILE A 281 3.96 15.10 -24.02
C ILE A 281 2.97 15.16 -22.85
N ASN A 282 3.32 15.92 -21.81
CA ASN A 282 2.40 16.25 -20.72
C ASN A 282 1.67 17.56 -21.03
N PHE A 283 0.34 17.51 -21.11
CA PHE A 283 -0.52 18.68 -21.36
C PHE A 283 -0.90 19.39 -20.05
N ARG A 284 0.13 19.79 -19.29
CA ARG A 284 0.04 20.48 -18.00
C ARG A 284 1.39 21.04 -17.59
N ASN A 285 1.45 21.75 -16.46
CA ASN A 285 2.73 22.04 -15.83
C ASN A 285 3.46 20.74 -15.46
N ASP A 286 4.77 20.71 -15.70
CA ASP A 286 5.65 19.59 -15.40
C ASP A 286 6.27 19.71 -14.00
N GLY A 287 6.47 18.58 -13.31
CA GLY A 287 7.07 18.56 -11.98
C GLY A 287 8.48 19.14 -11.92
N ASN A 288 9.24 19.02 -13.02
CA ASN A 288 10.56 19.58 -13.18
C ASN A 288 10.54 21.05 -13.63
N ALA A 289 9.38 21.66 -13.94
CA ALA A 289 9.32 23.03 -14.43
C ALA A 289 9.86 24.07 -13.43
N TYR A 290 9.84 23.77 -12.13
CA TYR A 290 10.46 24.66 -11.12
C TYR A 290 11.99 24.76 -11.26
N ALA A 291 12.63 23.78 -11.89
CA ALA A 291 14.04 23.86 -12.27
C ALA A 291 14.31 25.07 -13.19
N LEU A 292 13.40 25.31 -14.14
CA LEU A 292 13.51 26.42 -15.09
C LEU A 292 13.31 27.75 -14.37
N THR A 293 12.37 27.84 -13.42
CA THR A 293 12.22 29.02 -12.57
C THR A 293 13.50 29.33 -11.79
N GLY A 294 14.12 28.32 -11.18
CA GLY A 294 15.41 28.48 -10.49
C GLY A 294 16.57 28.88 -11.42
N ALA A 295 16.49 28.52 -12.70
CA ALA A 295 17.43 28.96 -13.73
C ALA A 295 17.13 30.36 -14.31
N GLY A 296 16.02 31.00 -13.89
CA GLY A 296 15.60 32.33 -14.34
C GLY A 296 14.49 32.36 -15.40
N TYR A 297 13.93 31.20 -15.77
CA TYR A 297 12.91 31.04 -16.80
C TYR A 297 11.58 30.59 -16.18
N ASN A 298 10.86 31.54 -15.59
CA ASN A 298 9.62 31.30 -14.86
C ASN A 298 8.43 31.06 -15.82
N LEU A 299 8.30 29.82 -16.32
CA LEU A 299 7.28 29.47 -17.31
C LEU A 299 5.83 29.73 -16.86
N PRO A 300 5.40 29.41 -15.63
CA PRO A 300 4.05 29.75 -15.18
C PRO A 300 3.75 31.25 -15.25
N TYR A 301 4.69 32.09 -14.83
CA TYR A 301 4.55 33.55 -14.94
C TYR A 301 4.53 34.01 -16.40
N ILE A 302 5.46 33.53 -17.23
CA ILE A 302 5.56 33.89 -18.66
C ILE A 302 4.27 33.54 -19.39
N TRP A 303 3.72 32.35 -19.14
CA TRP A 303 2.47 31.92 -19.75
C TRP A 303 1.29 32.80 -19.31
N CYS A 304 1.12 33.04 -18.01
CA CYS A 304 0.07 33.94 -17.51
C CYS A 304 0.20 35.34 -18.10
N LYS A 305 1.42 35.88 -18.18
CA LYS A 305 1.69 37.20 -18.76
C LYS A 305 1.25 37.27 -20.23
N GLY A 306 1.66 36.30 -21.05
CA GLY A 306 1.38 36.33 -22.49
C GLY A 306 -0.08 36.03 -22.84
N MET A 307 -0.81 35.33 -21.96
CA MET A 307 -2.25 35.08 -22.14
C MET A 307 -3.12 36.30 -21.80
N THR A 308 -2.57 37.36 -21.20
CA THR A 308 -3.28 38.62 -20.89
C THR A 308 -2.88 39.78 -21.79
N ASP A 309 -2.61 39.52 -23.07
CA ASP A 309 -2.29 40.51 -24.12
C ASP A 309 -1.05 41.40 -23.85
N ASN A 310 -0.14 40.99 -22.96
CA ASN A 310 1.17 41.63 -22.83
C ASN A 310 2.15 41.07 -23.87
N SER A 311 2.98 41.93 -24.45
CA SER A 311 4.01 41.52 -25.42
C SER A 311 5.03 40.56 -24.81
N ILE A 312 5.45 39.60 -25.64
CA ILE A 312 6.43 38.57 -25.28
C ILE A 312 7.62 38.65 -26.24
N GLU A 313 8.81 38.88 -25.69
CA GLU A 313 10.07 38.85 -26.45
C GLU A 313 10.73 37.47 -26.28
N GLU A 314 10.54 36.57 -27.24
CA GLU A 314 11.02 35.18 -27.17
C GLU A 314 12.54 35.08 -26.93
N GLU A 315 13.32 36.02 -27.48
CA GLU A 315 14.79 36.01 -27.43
C GLU A 315 15.33 36.16 -26.00
N LYS A 316 14.52 36.72 -25.08
CA LYS A 316 14.87 36.83 -23.65
C LYS A 316 14.81 35.48 -22.93
N TYR A 317 14.09 34.51 -23.49
CA TYR A 317 13.81 33.22 -22.85
C TYR A 317 14.66 32.07 -23.41
N VAL A 318 15.95 32.33 -23.64
CA VAL A 318 16.92 31.32 -24.08
C VAL A 318 17.97 31.09 -22.99
N ALA A 319 18.15 29.82 -22.60
CA ALA A 319 19.14 29.38 -21.62
C ALA A 319 20.56 29.72 -22.05
N LYS A 320 21.30 30.41 -21.17
CA LYS A 320 22.72 30.79 -21.40
C LYS A 320 23.72 30.04 -20.54
N LYS A 321 23.26 29.37 -19.47
CA LYS A 321 24.11 28.69 -18.49
C LYS A 321 23.46 27.40 -18.00
N GLU A 322 24.29 26.51 -17.47
CA GLU A 322 23.83 25.29 -16.81
C GLU A 322 23.31 25.58 -15.39
N THR A 323 22.33 24.83 -14.92
CA THR A 323 21.77 24.87 -13.58
C THR A 323 21.48 23.45 -13.09
N LEU A 324 22.19 23.02 -12.04
CA LEU A 324 21.97 21.74 -11.38
C LEU A 324 20.78 21.84 -10.42
N VAL A 325 19.88 20.86 -10.50
CA VAL A 325 18.64 20.82 -9.72
C VAL A 325 18.42 19.45 -9.11
N ILE A 326 18.19 19.42 -7.80
CA ILE A 326 18.04 18.17 -7.04
C ILE A 326 16.68 18.09 -6.34
N PRO A 327 15.93 16.99 -6.54
CA PRO A 327 14.70 16.71 -5.79
C PRO A 327 15.04 16.01 -4.46
N GLU A 328 15.40 16.79 -3.45
CA GLU A 328 16.23 16.38 -2.31
C GLU A 328 15.72 15.14 -1.57
N LEU A 329 14.47 15.18 -1.07
CA LEU A 329 13.93 14.07 -0.29
C LEU A 329 13.68 12.84 -1.16
N ILE A 330 13.16 13.03 -2.38
CA ILE A 330 12.86 11.94 -3.32
C ILE A 330 14.15 11.22 -3.70
N ASP A 331 15.18 11.97 -4.06
CA ASP A 331 16.48 11.41 -4.44
C ASP A 331 17.20 10.76 -3.25
N PHE A 332 17.09 11.32 -2.03
CA PHE A 332 17.60 10.66 -0.83
C PHE A 332 16.95 9.28 -0.63
N PHE A 333 15.63 9.21 -0.67
CA PHE A 333 14.90 7.95 -0.46
C PHE A 333 15.19 6.91 -1.54
N GLN A 334 15.39 7.35 -2.79
CA GLN A 334 15.53 6.42 -3.91
C GLN A 334 16.95 6.09 -4.33
N SER A 335 17.91 6.91 -3.93
CA SER A 335 19.32 6.75 -4.33
C SER A 335 20.19 6.39 -3.13
N VAL A 336 19.94 6.97 -1.95
CA VAL A 336 20.73 6.69 -0.73
C VAL A 336 20.20 5.47 -0.01
N LEU A 337 18.89 5.42 0.31
CA LEU A 337 18.33 4.28 1.07
C LEU A 337 18.28 2.97 0.28
N THR A 338 18.39 3.04 -1.04
CA THR A 338 18.49 1.87 -1.93
C THR A 338 19.94 1.52 -2.28
N HIS A 339 20.92 2.22 -1.69
CA HIS A 339 22.36 2.02 -1.88
C HIS A 339 22.86 2.23 -3.32
N LYS A 340 22.15 2.98 -4.17
CA LYS A 340 22.66 3.37 -5.50
C LYS A 340 23.82 4.36 -5.41
N ILE A 341 23.80 5.24 -4.42
CA ILE A 341 24.89 6.17 -4.09
C ILE A 341 25.10 6.21 -2.57
N SER A 342 26.29 6.64 -2.14
CA SER A 342 26.56 6.86 -0.72
C SER A 342 25.94 8.16 -0.21
N PHE A 343 25.68 8.23 1.09
CA PHE A 343 25.21 9.46 1.74
C PHE A 343 26.17 10.64 1.50
N ILE A 344 27.48 10.41 1.58
CA ILE A 344 28.50 11.44 1.34
C ILE A 344 28.46 11.94 -0.11
N HIS A 345 28.25 11.04 -1.09
CA HIS A 345 28.07 11.42 -2.48
C HIS A 345 26.84 12.32 -2.65
N TRP A 346 25.71 11.92 -2.06
CA TRP A 346 24.47 12.70 -2.12
C TRP A 346 24.64 14.10 -1.51
N ILE A 347 25.32 14.23 -0.37
CA ILE A 347 25.62 15.55 0.22
C ILE A 347 26.44 16.43 -0.73
N LYS A 348 27.42 15.86 -1.45
CA LYS A 348 28.17 16.61 -2.46
C LYS A 348 27.27 17.11 -3.60
N ASP A 349 26.32 16.30 -4.06
CA ASP A 349 25.35 16.69 -5.10
C ASP A 349 24.40 17.78 -4.60
N VAL A 350 23.90 17.67 -3.37
CA VAL A 350 23.08 18.70 -2.73
C VAL A 350 23.85 20.03 -2.69
N ILE A 351 25.09 20.04 -2.20
CA ILE A 351 25.91 21.26 -2.09
C ILE A 351 26.19 21.89 -3.47
N LYS A 352 26.39 21.07 -4.50
CA LYS A 352 26.63 21.54 -5.88
C LYS A 352 25.36 22.04 -6.59
N SER A 353 24.19 21.72 -6.06
CA SER A 353 22.92 22.07 -6.71
C SER A 353 22.56 23.53 -6.46
N HIS A 354 22.02 24.17 -7.49
CA HIS A 354 21.63 25.58 -7.47
C HIS A 354 20.15 25.74 -7.13
N THR A 355 19.34 24.74 -7.47
CA THR A 355 17.88 24.73 -7.25
C THR A 355 17.45 23.41 -6.62
N TYR A 356 16.42 23.51 -5.80
CA TYR A 356 15.90 22.46 -4.94
C TYR A 356 14.39 22.39 -5.15
N LEU A 357 13.81 21.20 -5.34
CA LEU A 357 12.38 21.11 -5.65
C LEU A 357 11.51 21.25 -4.40
N LEU A 358 12.01 20.88 -3.21
CA LEU A 358 11.26 20.98 -1.96
C LEU A 358 11.76 22.09 -1.05
N TYR A 359 13.05 22.21 -0.78
CA TYR A 359 13.59 23.27 0.08
C TYR A 359 13.67 24.61 -0.66
N ASN A 360 13.12 25.66 -0.06
CA ASN A 360 13.34 27.03 -0.52
C ASN A 360 13.46 27.93 0.72
N LYS A 361 14.56 28.67 0.86
CA LYS A 361 14.78 29.56 2.00
C LYS A 361 13.70 30.65 2.12
N LYS A 362 13.15 31.12 1.01
CA LYS A 362 12.07 32.12 0.98
C LYS A 362 10.71 31.51 1.31
N ASP A 363 10.53 30.20 1.20
CA ASP A 363 9.26 29.50 1.43
C ASP A 363 9.49 28.09 2.00
N SER A 364 9.99 28.02 3.23
CA SER A 364 10.54 26.78 3.80
C SER A 364 9.51 25.90 4.52
N LYS A 365 8.31 26.42 4.83
CA LYS A 365 7.28 25.67 5.57
C LYS A 365 6.87 24.36 4.86
N PRO A 366 6.65 24.32 3.53
CA PRO A 366 6.38 23.07 2.81
C PRO A 366 7.42 21.96 3.05
N PHE A 367 8.71 22.30 3.07
CA PHE A 367 9.78 21.34 3.29
C PHE A 367 9.72 20.71 4.68
N TYR A 368 9.54 21.53 5.73
CA TYR A 368 9.51 21.04 7.10
C TYR A 368 8.26 20.22 7.41
N ASP A 369 7.12 20.55 6.79
CA ASP A 369 5.90 19.74 6.92
C ASP A 369 6.12 18.34 6.33
N GLU A 370 6.67 18.27 5.11
CA GLU A 370 6.97 17.01 4.43
C GLU A 370 8.04 16.19 5.18
N LEU A 371 9.09 16.84 5.69
CA LEU A 371 10.10 16.18 6.51
C LEU A 371 9.50 15.59 7.80
N LYS A 372 8.65 16.36 8.49
CA LYS A 372 7.95 15.91 9.70
C LYS A 372 7.06 14.70 9.42
N TYR A 373 6.36 14.68 8.30
CA TYR A 373 5.54 13.54 7.88
C TYR A 373 6.39 12.27 7.72
N TYR A 374 7.52 12.33 7.00
CA TYR A 374 8.41 11.17 6.86
C TYR A 374 9.02 10.73 8.19
N MET A 375 9.41 11.65 9.06
CA MET A 375 9.93 11.33 10.39
C MET A 375 8.88 10.59 11.23
N GLN A 376 7.62 11.05 11.24
CA GLN A 376 6.54 10.39 11.96
C GLN A 376 6.28 8.97 11.42
N ARG A 377 6.30 8.78 10.10
CA ARG A 377 6.18 7.44 9.50
C ARG A 377 7.31 6.51 9.91
N ALA A 378 8.56 6.99 9.90
CA ALA A 378 9.71 6.23 10.34
C ALA A 378 9.59 5.84 11.83
N LEU A 379 9.20 6.79 12.69
CA LEU A 379 8.96 6.54 14.12
C LEU A 379 7.85 5.50 14.33
N ASN A 380 6.74 5.60 13.60
CA ASN A 380 5.65 4.62 13.69
C ASN A 380 6.07 3.22 13.24
N LYS A 381 6.88 3.11 12.18
CA LYS A 381 7.45 1.83 11.72
C LYS A 381 8.37 1.21 12.78
N VAL A 382 9.25 2.01 13.38
CA VAL A 382 10.13 1.57 14.46
C VAL A 382 9.31 1.14 15.69
N LYS A 383 8.26 1.89 16.04
CA LYS A 383 7.36 1.56 17.14
C LYS A 383 6.65 0.23 16.90
N ARG A 384 6.12 0.00 15.69
CA ARG A 384 5.46 -1.26 15.31
C ARG A 384 6.41 -2.44 15.42
N ASN A 385 7.60 -2.35 14.82
CA ASN A 385 8.61 -3.42 14.87
C ASN A 385 9.15 -3.67 16.29
N SER A 386 9.12 -2.64 17.15
CA SER A 386 9.53 -2.77 18.54
C SER A 386 8.45 -3.38 19.44
N LEU A 387 7.19 -3.44 18.99
CA LEU A 387 6.08 -4.06 19.72
C LEU A 387 5.70 -5.43 19.12
N ASP A 388 6.56 -5.98 18.27
CA ASP A 388 6.35 -7.29 17.64
C ASP A 388 6.31 -8.41 18.69
N VAL A 389 5.37 -9.34 18.53
CA VAL A 389 5.10 -10.42 19.48
C VAL A 389 5.42 -11.78 18.87
N SER A 390 5.58 -12.77 19.72
CA SER A 390 5.75 -14.17 19.34
C SER A 390 5.07 -15.06 20.37
N TRP A 391 4.54 -16.17 19.91
CA TRP A 391 3.99 -17.24 20.75
C TRP A 391 4.96 -18.42 20.88
N ASN A 392 4.84 -19.14 21.98
CA ASN A 392 5.43 -20.45 22.16
C ASN A 392 4.45 -21.31 22.95
N ILE A 393 4.66 -22.63 22.91
CA ILE A 393 3.80 -23.59 23.61
C ILE A 393 4.54 -24.18 24.82
N GLY A 394 3.78 -24.64 25.80
CA GLY A 394 4.28 -25.30 27.00
C GLY A 394 3.34 -26.38 27.49
N PHE A 395 3.83 -27.21 28.41
CA PHE A 395 3.13 -28.39 28.89
C PHE A 395 2.97 -28.36 30.40
N VAL A 396 1.83 -28.84 30.90
CA VAL A 396 1.54 -28.95 32.33
C VAL A 396 0.77 -30.23 32.62
N ASP A 397 1.14 -30.91 33.70
CA ASP A 397 0.44 -32.11 34.15
C ASP A 397 -0.91 -31.77 34.80
N ILE A 398 -1.94 -32.54 34.45
CA ILE A 398 -3.29 -32.43 34.99
C ILE A 398 -3.50 -33.45 36.09
N ASN A 399 -3.76 -32.93 37.29
CA ASN A 399 -4.11 -33.69 38.49
C ASN A 399 -5.42 -33.14 39.11
N GLN A 400 -5.95 -33.82 40.13
CA GLN A 400 -7.27 -33.49 40.68
C GLN A 400 -7.38 -32.05 41.22
N ASP A 401 -6.30 -31.50 41.78
CA ASP A 401 -6.21 -30.15 42.33
C ASP A 401 -5.74 -29.10 41.30
N PHE A 402 -5.67 -29.44 40.00
CA PHE A 402 -5.11 -28.56 38.96
C PHE A 402 -5.73 -27.16 38.93
N LEU A 403 -7.05 -27.07 39.05
CA LEU A 403 -7.77 -25.79 39.09
C LEU A 403 -7.64 -25.08 40.44
N ASP A 404 -7.26 -25.75 41.52
CA ASP A 404 -7.12 -25.12 42.84
C ASP A 404 -5.77 -24.39 42.94
N LYS A 405 -4.73 -24.89 42.27
CA LYS A 405 -3.38 -24.30 42.26
C LYS A 405 -3.39 -22.84 41.80
N SER A 406 -2.73 -21.97 42.56
CA SER A 406 -2.59 -20.55 42.21
C SER A 406 -1.60 -20.33 41.06
N THR A 407 -0.69 -21.27 40.84
CA THR A 407 0.33 -21.22 39.79
C THR A 407 0.45 -22.57 39.09
N TRP A 408 0.90 -22.54 37.83
CA TRP A 408 1.15 -23.73 37.04
C TRP A 408 2.63 -23.87 36.73
N ASP A 409 3.16 -25.07 36.94
CA ASP A 409 4.51 -25.41 36.49
C ASP A 409 4.45 -25.76 35.00
N ILE A 410 4.75 -24.76 34.17
CA ILE A 410 4.66 -24.89 32.71
C ILE A 410 6.06 -25.17 32.15
N HIS A 411 6.21 -26.35 31.55
CA HIS A 411 7.42 -26.71 30.81
C HIS A 411 7.34 -26.16 29.38
N TRP A 412 7.93 -24.97 29.18
CA TRP A 412 7.96 -24.33 27.86
C TRP A 412 8.84 -25.08 26.86
N MET A 413 8.33 -25.28 25.64
CA MET A 413 9.07 -25.91 24.55
C MET A 413 10.32 -25.11 24.21
N LYS A 414 11.45 -25.81 24.03
CA LYS A 414 12.74 -25.22 23.67
C LYS A 414 12.95 -25.29 22.16
N HIS A 415 13.24 -24.14 21.54
CA HIS A 415 13.59 -24.03 20.12
C HIS A 415 14.36 -22.73 19.84
N ASN A 416 15.10 -22.69 18.71
CA ASN A 416 15.94 -21.53 18.33
C ASN A 416 15.36 -20.66 17.21
N TYR A 417 14.21 -21.03 16.65
CA TYR A 417 13.58 -20.27 15.56
C TYR A 417 13.23 -18.82 15.94
N LYS A 418 13.56 -17.88 15.04
CA LYS A 418 13.26 -16.44 15.17
C LYS A 418 12.30 -15.91 14.11
N ASN A 419 12.13 -16.65 13.01
CA ASN A 419 11.29 -16.29 11.86
C ASN A 419 9.90 -16.95 11.89
N ARG A 420 9.53 -17.53 13.03
CA ARG A 420 8.24 -18.18 13.24
C ARG A 420 7.91 -18.25 14.72
N TRP A 421 6.65 -18.49 15.01
CA TRP A 421 6.15 -18.81 16.33
C TRP A 421 5.05 -19.85 16.25
N PHE A 422 4.72 -20.43 17.41
CA PHE A 422 3.73 -21.50 17.51
C PHE A 422 2.66 -21.12 18.54
N ALA A 423 1.39 -21.20 18.15
CA ALA A 423 0.23 -20.95 19.00
C ALA A 423 -0.84 -22.04 18.78
N ASP A 424 -1.94 -21.93 19.49
CA ASP A 424 -3.09 -22.85 19.35
C ASP A 424 -2.73 -24.34 19.41
N PRO A 425 -2.03 -24.81 20.45
CA PRO A 425 -1.58 -26.20 20.48
C PRO A 425 -2.71 -27.19 20.78
N PHE A 426 -2.74 -28.30 20.04
CA PHE A 426 -3.56 -29.48 20.30
C PHE A 426 -2.69 -30.73 20.34
N ILE A 427 -2.78 -31.53 21.41
CA ILE A 427 -2.02 -32.78 21.50
C ILE A 427 -2.64 -33.81 20.57
N LEU A 428 -1.85 -34.24 19.58
CA LEU A 428 -2.22 -35.29 18.64
C LEU A 428 -1.99 -36.67 19.28
N LYS A 429 -0.82 -36.88 19.90
CA LYS A 429 -0.41 -38.16 20.50
C LYS A 429 0.70 -37.96 21.53
N VAL A 430 0.74 -38.82 22.55
CA VAL A 430 1.86 -38.92 23.50
C VAL A 430 2.39 -40.34 23.45
N THR A 431 3.71 -40.48 23.29
CA THR A 431 4.42 -41.77 23.30
C THR A 431 5.33 -41.85 24.53
N ASN A 432 6.19 -42.86 24.58
CA ASN A 432 7.19 -42.97 25.65
C ASN A 432 8.22 -41.84 25.56
N ASP A 433 8.66 -41.49 24.35
CA ASP A 433 9.78 -40.58 24.12
C ASP A 433 9.34 -39.21 23.60
N ASP A 434 8.20 -39.13 22.93
CA ASP A 434 7.76 -37.93 22.21
C ASP A 434 6.34 -37.48 22.58
N ILE A 435 6.16 -36.15 22.60
CA ILE A 435 4.87 -35.47 22.57
C ILE A 435 4.68 -34.93 21.15
N ILE A 436 3.57 -35.28 20.51
CA ILE A 436 3.22 -34.84 19.16
C ILE A 436 2.03 -33.89 19.24
N VAL A 437 2.20 -32.67 18.75
CA VAL A 437 1.17 -31.62 18.78
C VAL A 437 0.90 -31.05 17.40
N LEU A 438 -0.30 -30.55 17.18
CA LEU A 438 -0.66 -29.66 16.08
C LEU A 438 -0.66 -28.22 16.60
N VAL A 439 -0.22 -27.28 15.78
CA VAL A 439 -0.16 -25.85 16.13
C VAL A 439 -0.54 -24.99 14.93
N GLU A 440 -0.97 -23.76 15.21
CA GLU A 440 -0.74 -22.66 14.31
C GLU A 440 0.76 -22.37 14.27
N GLU A 441 1.39 -22.55 13.11
CA GLU A 441 2.72 -22.00 12.81
C GLU A 441 2.54 -20.70 12.01
N PHE A 442 2.85 -19.57 12.63
CA PHE A 442 3.00 -18.33 11.86
C PHE A 442 4.42 -18.23 11.34
N TYR A 443 4.56 -18.14 10.02
CA TYR A 443 5.86 -18.09 9.35
C TYR A 443 6.09 -16.70 8.73
N ASP A 444 7.07 -15.96 9.26
CA ASP A 444 7.31 -14.56 8.91
C ASP A 444 7.44 -14.31 7.40
N PRO A 445 8.14 -15.14 6.59
CA PRO A 445 8.28 -14.90 5.15
C PRO A 445 6.97 -14.93 4.36
N ILE A 446 5.94 -15.65 4.84
CA ILE A 446 4.62 -15.69 4.19
C ILE A 446 3.58 -14.82 4.90
N HIS A 447 3.90 -14.30 6.10
CA HIS A 447 3.04 -13.43 6.90
C HIS A 447 1.62 -13.97 7.19
N ARG A 448 1.49 -15.29 7.38
CA ARG A 448 0.23 -15.96 7.76
C ARG A 448 0.47 -17.23 8.58
N GLY A 449 -0.56 -17.67 9.28
CA GLY A 449 -0.64 -18.95 9.99
C GLY A 449 -0.92 -20.11 9.04
N ARG A 450 -0.27 -21.24 9.30
CA ARG A 450 -0.49 -22.55 8.66
C ARG A 450 -0.52 -23.64 9.72
N ILE A 451 -1.02 -24.82 9.39
CA ILE A 451 -1.07 -25.93 10.37
C ILE A 451 0.18 -26.80 10.25
N SER A 452 0.88 -26.93 11.37
CA SER A 452 2.08 -27.74 11.46
C SER A 452 1.98 -28.75 12.59
N LYS A 453 2.55 -29.94 12.36
CA LYS A 453 2.74 -30.99 13.34
C LYS A 453 4.15 -30.89 13.92
N LEU A 454 4.25 -30.76 15.23
CA LEU A 454 5.52 -30.73 15.96
C LEU A 454 5.76 -32.07 16.65
N THR A 455 7.01 -32.53 16.62
CA THR A 455 7.49 -33.65 17.43
C THR A 455 8.46 -33.11 18.47
N ILE A 456 8.14 -33.31 19.75
CA ILE A 456 8.84 -32.71 20.89
C ILE A 456 9.32 -33.83 21.80
N ASP A 457 10.57 -33.74 22.25
CA ASP A 457 11.10 -34.64 23.25
C ASP A 457 10.34 -34.54 24.57
N LYS A 458 9.83 -35.67 25.08
CA LYS A 458 9.01 -35.67 26.30
C LYS A 458 9.80 -35.36 27.57
N GLN A 459 11.10 -35.67 27.61
CA GLN A 459 11.92 -35.47 28.81
C GLN A 459 12.50 -34.06 28.88
N THR A 460 12.98 -33.55 27.75
CA THR A 460 13.73 -32.28 27.67
C THR A 460 12.87 -31.11 27.19
N TYR A 461 11.70 -31.39 26.60
CA TYR A 461 10.81 -30.44 25.92
C TYR A 461 11.47 -29.73 24.72
N GLU A 462 12.49 -30.34 24.12
CA GLU A 462 13.13 -29.83 22.92
C GLU A 462 12.34 -30.20 21.66
N LEU A 463 12.15 -29.21 20.77
CA LEU A 463 11.52 -29.43 19.48
C LEU A 463 12.45 -30.22 18.56
N LYS A 464 12.07 -31.47 18.24
CA LYS A 464 12.82 -32.36 17.34
C LYS A 464 12.52 -32.11 15.87
N LYS A 465 11.24 -31.93 15.53
CA LYS A 465 10.79 -31.88 14.12
C LYS A 465 9.57 -30.99 13.93
N ILE A 466 9.48 -30.33 12.77
CA ILE A 466 8.32 -29.59 12.27
C ILE A 466 7.93 -30.19 10.92
N ASP A 467 6.69 -30.64 10.80
CA ASP A 467 6.09 -31.04 9.52
C ASP A 467 4.89 -30.14 9.21
N VAL A 468 4.93 -29.39 8.10
CA VAL A 468 3.78 -28.60 7.63
C VAL A 468 2.76 -29.55 7.02
N ILE A 469 1.54 -29.58 7.56
CA ILE A 469 0.51 -30.54 7.11
C ILE A 469 -0.65 -29.88 6.37
N LEU A 470 -0.84 -28.56 6.51
CA LEU A 470 -1.81 -27.79 5.72
C LEU A 470 -1.36 -26.34 5.58
N GLU A 471 -1.27 -25.86 4.34
CA GLU A 471 -1.02 -24.45 4.01
C GLU A 471 -1.99 -24.02 2.90
N LEU A 472 -2.74 -22.95 3.14
CA LEU A 472 -3.65 -22.33 2.18
C LEU A 472 -3.24 -20.87 1.93
N ASN A 473 -3.92 -20.20 0.99
CA ASN A 473 -3.71 -18.78 0.77
C ASN A 473 -4.30 -17.91 1.90
N SER A 474 -5.31 -18.43 2.59
CA SER A 474 -5.89 -17.85 3.80
C SER A 474 -5.08 -18.20 5.05
N HIS A 475 -5.33 -17.46 6.14
CA HIS A 475 -4.72 -17.72 7.45
C HIS A 475 -5.42 -18.91 8.12
N LEU A 476 -4.64 -19.85 8.66
CA LEU A 476 -5.13 -21.00 9.41
C LEU A 476 -4.66 -20.94 10.86
N SER A 477 -5.54 -21.26 11.80
CA SER A 477 -5.25 -21.35 13.24
C SER A 477 -6.10 -22.44 13.90
N PHE A 478 -6.03 -22.57 15.23
CA PHE A 478 -6.87 -23.46 16.04
C PHE A 478 -7.11 -24.86 15.42
N PRO A 479 -6.06 -25.71 15.26
CA PRO A 479 -6.13 -27.00 14.58
C PRO A 479 -6.83 -28.07 15.45
N ALA A 480 -8.11 -27.84 15.72
CA ALA A 480 -8.91 -28.68 16.59
C ALA A 480 -9.00 -30.12 16.08
N ILE A 481 -9.00 -31.07 17.01
CA ILE A 481 -8.89 -32.50 16.73
C ILE A 481 -10.16 -33.22 17.18
N PHE A 482 -10.81 -33.93 16.27
CA PHE A 482 -11.93 -34.81 16.56
C PHE A 482 -11.51 -36.27 16.30
N ARG A 483 -11.70 -37.14 17.30
CA ARG A 483 -11.32 -38.56 17.23
C ARG A 483 -12.59 -39.41 17.19
N LYS A 484 -12.71 -40.25 16.16
CA LYS A 484 -13.88 -41.12 15.99
C LYS A 484 -13.54 -42.36 15.18
N ASP A 485 -13.98 -43.52 15.66
CA ASP A 485 -13.86 -44.82 14.97
C ASP A 485 -12.42 -45.11 14.47
N ASP A 486 -11.43 -44.97 15.37
CA ASP A 486 -9.98 -45.09 15.12
C ASP A 486 -9.40 -44.11 14.07
N LYS A 487 -10.19 -43.11 13.65
CA LYS A 487 -9.76 -42.04 12.76
C LYS A 487 -9.55 -40.73 13.51
N ILE A 488 -8.68 -39.91 12.94
CA ILE A 488 -8.38 -38.57 13.41
C ILE A 488 -8.84 -37.58 12.34
N TYR A 489 -9.68 -36.64 12.76
CA TYR A 489 -10.12 -35.52 11.94
C TYR A 489 -9.55 -34.22 12.50
N ILE A 490 -9.10 -33.33 11.63
CA ILE A 490 -8.57 -32.01 11.97
C ILE A 490 -9.43 -30.97 11.26
N TYR A 491 -9.84 -29.93 11.97
CA TYR A 491 -10.69 -28.86 11.44
C TYR A 491 -10.17 -27.51 11.93
N PRO A 492 -9.18 -26.93 11.23
CA PRO A 492 -8.61 -25.65 11.63
C PRO A 492 -9.61 -24.50 11.46
N GLU A 493 -9.46 -23.45 12.27
CA GLU A 493 -10.16 -22.20 12.02
C GLU A 493 -9.71 -21.61 10.67
N ASN A 494 -10.69 -21.23 9.85
CA ASN A 494 -10.48 -20.51 8.60
C ASN A 494 -11.62 -19.52 8.35
N SER A 495 -11.87 -18.63 9.33
CA SER A 495 -12.96 -17.64 9.25
C SER A 495 -12.86 -16.72 8.02
N ALA A 496 -11.65 -16.53 7.46
CA ALA A 496 -11.40 -15.77 6.24
C ALA A 496 -12.06 -16.37 4.98
N GLU A 497 -12.20 -17.70 4.90
CA GLU A 497 -12.89 -18.38 3.78
C GLU A 497 -14.41 -18.52 4.03
N GLY A 498 -14.90 -18.13 5.20
CA GLY A 498 -16.33 -18.11 5.53
C GLY A 498 -16.97 -19.48 5.80
N HIS A 499 -16.17 -20.54 5.97
CA HIS A 499 -16.65 -21.89 6.25
C HIS A 499 -15.61 -22.73 7.01
N ILE A 500 -16.06 -23.76 7.74
CA ILE A 500 -15.18 -24.75 8.39
C ILE A 500 -15.06 -25.99 7.52
N VAL A 501 -13.83 -26.40 7.20
CA VAL A 501 -13.54 -27.68 6.52
C VAL A 501 -12.96 -28.67 7.53
N VAL A 502 -13.52 -29.87 7.55
CA VAL A 502 -12.97 -31.02 8.27
C VAL A 502 -12.11 -31.84 7.32
N TYR A 503 -10.93 -32.23 7.78
CA TYR A 503 -9.98 -33.06 7.06
C TYR A 503 -9.76 -34.37 7.81
N GLU A 504 -9.72 -35.50 7.09
CA GLU A 504 -9.24 -36.77 7.63
C GLU A 504 -7.70 -36.76 7.62
N PHE A 505 -7.08 -37.01 8.78
CA PHE A 505 -5.64 -37.06 8.94
C PHE A 505 -5.11 -38.48 8.75
N ASN A 506 -4.21 -38.66 7.80
CA ASN A 506 -3.51 -39.92 7.60
C ASN A 506 -2.16 -39.91 8.34
N GLU A 507 -2.08 -40.63 9.46
CA GLU A 507 -0.87 -40.70 10.29
C GLU A 507 0.36 -41.24 9.52
N LYS A 508 0.17 -42.20 8.61
CA LYS A 508 1.28 -42.86 7.88
C LYS A 508 1.91 -41.93 6.85
N SER A 509 1.07 -41.26 6.05
CA SER A 509 1.55 -40.35 5.01
C SER A 509 1.75 -38.93 5.52
N ASN A 510 1.28 -38.61 6.73
CA ASN A 510 1.28 -37.28 7.32
C ASN A 510 0.55 -36.23 6.47
N ASN A 511 -0.57 -36.61 5.85
CA ASN A 511 -1.33 -35.75 4.95
C ASN A 511 -2.76 -35.57 5.42
N LEU A 512 -3.36 -34.45 5.01
CA LEU A 512 -4.77 -34.13 5.24
C LEU A 512 -5.58 -34.29 3.97
N LYS A 513 -6.65 -35.08 4.04
CA LYS A 513 -7.62 -35.23 2.94
C LYS A 513 -8.91 -34.50 3.33
N PRO A 514 -9.43 -33.56 2.51
CA PRO A 514 -10.73 -32.95 2.77
C PRO A 514 -11.81 -34.03 2.94
N HIS A 515 -12.54 -33.98 4.06
CA HIS A 515 -13.67 -34.85 4.35
C HIS A 515 -14.99 -34.15 3.98
N LYS A 516 -15.25 -32.99 4.60
CA LYS A 516 -16.50 -32.26 4.42
C LYS A 516 -16.38 -30.80 4.86
N ILE A 517 -17.22 -29.92 4.30
CA ILE A 517 -17.51 -28.61 4.89
C ILE A 517 -18.53 -28.82 6.02
N LEU A 518 -18.12 -28.55 7.26
CA LEU A 518 -18.94 -28.79 8.45
C LEU A 518 -20.01 -27.69 8.64
N HIS A 519 -19.67 -26.45 8.32
CA HIS A 519 -20.57 -25.31 8.47
C HIS A 519 -20.18 -24.15 7.52
N ASN A 520 -21.17 -23.46 6.94
CA ASN A 520 -21.00 -22.33 6.03
C ASN A 520 -21.16 -20.97 6.73
N GLU A 521 -20.48 -20.79 7.87
CA GLU A 521 -20.35 -19.48 8.53
C GLU A 521 -18.88 -19.21 8.89
N PRO A 522 -18.47 -17.93 9.02
CA PRO A 522 -17.13 -17.53 9.45
C PRO A 522 -16.95 -17.73 10.97
N LEU A 523 -17.03 -18.99 11.38
CA LEU A 523 -16.89 -19.44 12.75
C LEU A 523 -15.42 -19.35 13.21
N THR A 524 -15.22 -19.03 14.48
CA THR A 524 -13.92 -18.83 15.11
C THR A 524 -13.76 -19.71 16.35
N ASP A 525 -12.59 -20.33 16.48
CA ASP A 525 -12.23 -21.33 17.51
C ASP A 525 -13.36 -22.35 17.78
N ALA A 526 -13.91 -23.00 16.76
CA ALA A 526 -15.00 -23.95 16.94
C ALA A 526 -14.52 -25.24 17.64
N SER A 527 -15.30 -25.75 18.60
CA SER A 527 -15.05 -27.06 19.23
C SER A 527 -16.23 -28.00 19.06
N LEU A 528 -15.98 -29.17 18.47
CA LEU A 528 -16.95 -30.24 18.25
C LEU A 528 -16.92 -31.21 19.42
N GLU A 529 -18.08 -31.41 20.06
CA GLU A 529 -18.20 -32.08 21.36
C GLU A 529 -19.32 -33.13 21.37
N THR A 530 -19.06 -34.25 22.05
CA THR A 530 -19.97 -35.42 22.10
C THR A 530 -20.44 -35.77 23.51
N CYS A 531 -20.17 -34.91 24.50
CA CYS A 531 -20.36 -35.23 25.92
C CYS A 531 -21.82 -35.23 26.40
N PHE A 532 -22.79 -34.91 25.54
CA PHE A 532 -24.18 -34.60 25.91
C PHE A 532 -25.22 -35.38 25.07
N ASN A 533 -24.95 -36.66 24.75
CA ASN A 533 -25.81 -37.57 23.96
C ASN A 533 -26.11 -37.16 22.50
N SER A 534 -25.75 -35.94 22.08
CA SER A 534 -25.76 -35.46 20.69
C SER A 534 -24.48 -34.70 20.36
N PHE A 535 -24.31 -34.31 19.09
CA PHE A 535 -23.14 -33.58 18.62
C PHE A 535 -23.36 -32.09 18.74
N HIS A 536 -22.46 -31.41 19.45
CA HIS A 536 -22.55 -29.98 19.68
C HIS A 536 -21.33 -29.26 19.13
N LEU A 537 -21.55 -28.09 18.53
CA LEU A 537 -20.50 -27.20 18.08
C LEU A 537 -20.56 -25.92 18.90
N PHE A 538 -19.56 -25.72 19.76
CA PHE A 538 -19.39 -24.49 20.54
C PHE A 538 -18.46 -23.56 19.77
N THR A 539 -18.88 -22.32 19.52
CA THR A 539 -18.07 -21.42 18.69
C THR A 539 -18.41 -19.94 18.88
N THR A 540 -17.54 -19.09 18.35
CA THR A 540 -17.81 -17.67 18.13
C THR A 540 -17.79 -17.38 16.63
N LYS A 541 -18.10 -16.17 16.19
CA LYS A 541 -18.07 -15.84 14.76
C LYS A 541 -17.81 -14.38 14.48
N LEU A 542 -17.32 -14.08 13.28
CA LEU A 542 -17.19 -12.69 12.82
C LEU A 542 -18.56 -12.00 12.75
N PRO A 543 -18.68 -10.70 13.10
CA PRO A 543 -17.62 -9.79 13.57
C PRO A 543 -17.49 -9.71 15.12
N VAL A 544 -18.13 -10.60 15.87
CA VAL A 544 -18.21 -10.56 17.36
C VAL A 544 -17.32 -11.60 18.05
N GLN A 545 -16.33 -12.14 17.35
CA GLN A 545 -15.53 -13.30 17.76
C GLN A 545 -14.81 -13.13 19.10
N ASN A 546 -14.41 -11.91 19.44
CA ASN A 546 -13.71 -11.60 20.69
C ASN A 546 -14.66 -11.00 21.75
N GLY A 547 -15.96 -11.11 21.54
CA GLY A 547 -16.99 -10.55 22.40
C GLY A 547 -17.38 -11.48 23.56
N ASN A 548 -18.56 -11.21 24.10
CA ASN A 548 -19.15 -11.91 25.22
C ASN A 548 -20.20 -12.95 24.81
N GLN A 549 -20.34 -13.25 23.52
CA GLN A 549 -21.34 -14.21 23.02
C GLN A 549 -20.68 -15.54 22.66
N LEU A 550 -21.34 -16.65 22.99
CA LEU A 550 -21.02 -18.01 22.55
C LEU A 550 -22.23 -18.56 21.80
N PHE A 551 -22.01 -19.10 20.62
CA PHE A 551 -23.02 -19.78 19.82
C PHE A 551 -22.86 -21.29 19.98
N ILE A 552 -23.97 -21.98 20.19
CA ILE A 552 -24.03 -23.43 20.33
C ILE A 552 -24.96 -23.96 19.25
N TYR A 553 -24.43 -24.87 18.45
CA TYR A 553 -25.17 -25.59 17.42
C TYR A 553 -25.25 -27.07 17.76
N GLN A 554 -26.25 -27.75 17.25
CA GLN A 554 -26.47 -29.18 17.43
C GLN A 554 -26.66 -29.90 16.10
N SER A 555 -26.21 -31.15 16.03
CA SER A 555 -26.51 -32.08 14.94
C SER A 555 -26.82 -33.48 15.46
N GLU A 556 -27.60 -34.25 14.68
CA GLU A 556 -27.84 -35.68 14.90
C GLU A 556 -26.63 -36.54 14.51
N LYS A 557 -25.75 -36.03 13.64
CA LYS A 557 -24.52 -36.71 13.18
C LYS A 557 -23.32 -35.79 13.36
N TRP A 558 -22.16 -36.35 13.68
CA TRP A 558 -20.94 -35.59 13.92
C TRP A 558 -20.46 -34.79 12.70
N ASP A 559 -20.74 -35.28 11.50
CA ASP A 559 -20.51 -34.61 10.22
C ASP A 559 -21.83 -34.24 9.55
N GLY A 560 -22.91 -34.11 10.32
CA GLY A 560 -24.23 -33.72 9.86
C GLY A 560 -24.34 -32.21 9.61
N GLU A 561 -25.57 -31.75 9.43
CA GLU A 561 -25.88 -30.32 9.42
C GLU A 561 -26.07 -29.83 10.85
N TYR A 562 -25.45 -28.71 11.19
CA TYR A 562 -25.47 -28.12 12.52
C TYR A 562 -26.47 -26.96 12.55
N HIS A 563 -27.43 -27.02 13.46
CA HIS A 563 -28.46 -25.99 13.62
C HIS A 563 -28.28 -25.26 14.95
N PRO A 564 -28.49 -23.93 15.00
CA PRO A 564 -28.33 -23.18 16.24
C PRO A 564 -29.38 -23.61 17.26
N ILE A 565 -28.95 -23.84 18.50
CA ILE A 565 -29.85 -24.21 19.60
C ILE A 565 -29.80 -23.21 20.76
N GLN A 566 -28.68 -22.50 20.93
CA GLN A 566 -28.54 -21.54 22.01
C GLN A 566 -27.46 -20.49 21.70
N THR A 567 -27.71 -19.25 22.09
CA THR A 567 -26.69 -18.20 22.20
C THR A 567 -26.57 -17.83 23.67
N MET A 568 -25.38 -17.98 24.24
CA MET A 568 -25.08 -17.58 25.61
C MET A 568 -24.37 -16.25 25.62
N GLU A 569 -24.78 -15.34 26.51
CA GLU A 569 -24.11 -14.07 26.76
C GLU A 569 -23.42 -14.08 28.12
N PHE A 570 -22.16 -13.65 28.15
CA PHE A 570 -21.36 -13.55 29.35
C PHE A 570 -21.28 -12.10 29.85
N PRO A 571 -21.06 -11.85 31.15
CA PRO A 571 -20.86 -10.50 31.70
C PRO A 571 -19.59 -9.80 31.20
N SER A 572 -18.67 -10.55 30.60
CA SER A 572 -17.38 -10.07 30.10
C SER A 572 -17.06 -10.71 28.76
N ASN A 573 -16.04 -10.21 28.04
CA ASN A 573 -15.62 -10.77 26.75
C ASN A 573 -14.93 -12.13 26.89
N THR A 574 -15.69 -13.16 27.25
CA THR A 574 -15.24 -14.53 27.53
C THR A 574 -16.03 -15.56 26.72
N GLY A 575 -16.62 -15.13 25.60
CA GLY A 575 -17.38 -16.00 24.70
C GLY A 575 -16.49 -16.91 23.85
N ARG A 576 -15.27 -16.48 23.51
CA ARG A 576 -14.36 -17.22 22.61
C ARG A 576 -13.76 -18.45 23.28
N ASN A 577 -13.74 -19.59 22.59
CA ASN A 577 -13.12 -20.81 23.11
C ASN A 577 -11.60 -20.65 23.20
N ALA A 578 -11.00 -21.37 24.14
CA ALA A 578 -9.55 -21.50 24.26
C ALA A 578 -9.08 -22.94 23.99
N GLY A 579 -9.94 -23.84 23.52
CA GLY A 579 -9.61 -25.24 23.29
C GLY A 579 -10.83 -26.13 23.36
N SER A 580 -10.61 -27.45 23.34
CA SER A 580 -11.64 -28.46 23.50
C SER A 580 -12.13 -28.58 24.95
N LEU A 581 -13.35 -29.09 25.12
CA LEU A 581 -13.85 -29.46 26.43
C LEU A 581 -12.98 -30.59 27.01
N PHE A 582 -12.81 -30.59 28.32
CA PHE A 582 -12.12 -31.67 29.02
C PHE A 582 -12.85 -32.05 30.31
N ARG A 583 -12.58 -33.26 30.80
CA ARG A 583 -13.13 -33.74 32.07
C ARG A 583 -12.11 -33.59 33.19
N LEU A 584 -12.56 -33.08 34.33
CA LEU A 584 -11.79 -33.03 35.57
C LEU A 584 -12.73 -33.29 36.74
N ASN A 585 -12.39 -34.23 37.62
CA ASN A 585 -13.18 -34.57 38.81
C ASN A 585 -14.66 -34.84 38.51
N GLY A 586 -14.94 -35.52 37.40
CA GLY A 586 -16.32 -35.83 36.95
C GLY A 586 -17.06 -34.68 36.26
N LYS A 587 -16.52 -33.46 36.27
CA LYS A 587 -17.11 -32.27 35.65
C LYS A 587 -16.62 -32.09 34.22
N ILE A 588 -17.46 -31.51 33.37
CA ILE A 588 -17.09 -31.08 32.00
C ILE A 588 -16.68 -29.61 32.08
N ILE A 589 -15.47 -29.30 31.63
CA ILE A 589 -14.89 -27.97 31.70
C ILE A 589 -14.66 -27.44 30.30
N ARG A 590 -15.03 -26.18 30.10
CA ARG A 590 -14.74 -25.40 28.91
C ARG A 590 -13.64 -24.39 29.17
N PRO A 591 -12.49 -24.49 28.48
CA PRO A 591 -11.54 -23.40 28.43
C PRO A 591 -12.05 -22.32 27.46
N ALA A 592 -12.01 -21.07 27.91
CA ALA A 592 -12.37 -19.87 27.15
C ALA A 592 -11.28 -18.80 27.29
N GLN A 593 -11.26 -17.84 26.38
CA GLN A 593 -10.31 -16.74 26.39
C GLN A 593 -10.86 -15.56 27.20
N ASP A 594 -10.00 -14.87 27.94
CA ASP A 594 -10.28 -13.51 28.41
C ASP A 594 -9.83 -12.50 27.34
N CYS A 595 -10.81 -11.94 26.63
CA CYS A 595 -10.62 -10.94 25.57
C CYS A 595 -10.93 -9.51 26.04
N ASN A 596 -10.96 -9.25 27.36
CA ASN A 596 -11.23 -7.92 27.89
C ASN A 596 -10.01 -6.99 27.73
N GLY A 597 -10.16 -5.96 26.89
CA GLY A 597 -9.15 -4.93 26.61
C GLY A 597 -8.00 -5.37 25.68
N ALA A 598 -7.71 -6.67 25.58
CA ALA A 598 -6.78 -7.24 24.62
C ALA A 598 -7.14 -8.71 24.32
N TYR A 599 -6.93 -9.13 23.07
CA TYR A 599 -7.08 -10.53 22.66
C TYR A 599 -6.09 -11.45 23.41
N GLY A 600 -6.61 -12.57 23.93
CA GLY A 600 -5.82 -13.61 24.58
C GLY A 600 -5.09 -13.13 25.84
N LYS A 601 -5.73 -12.27 26.65
CA LYS A 601 -5.10 -11.73 27.87
C LYS A 601 -4.88 -12.83 28.91
N GLY A 602 -5.77 -13.80 28.96
CA GLY A 602 -5.72 -14.93 29.88
C GLY A 602 -6.74 -16.00 29.49
N LEU A 603 -6.85 -17.01 30.34
CA LEU A 603 -7.78 -18.14 30.22
C LEU A 603 -8.86 -18.06 31.29
N VAL A 604 -10.06 -18.52 30.96
CA VAL A 604 -11.21 -18.66 31.85
C VAL A 604 -11.74 -20.09 31.73
N PHE A 605 -12.07 -20.72 32.84
CA PHE A 605 -12.58 -22.09 32.89
C PHE A 605 -14.01 -22.09 33.39
N TYR A 606 -14.92 -22.68 32.61
CA TYR A 606 -16.34 -22.84 32.96
C TYR A 606 -16.68 -24.31 33.18
N GLU A 607 -17.38 -24.62 34.27
CA GLU A 607 -18.12 -25.88 34.39
C GLU A 607 -19.36 -25.81 33.49
N ILE A 608 -19.58 -26.82 32.66
CA ILE A 608 -20.77 -26.95 31.81
C ILE A 608 -21.73 -27.98 32.40
N SER A 609 -23.01 -27.61 32.50
CA SER A 609 -24.15 -28.51 32.67
C SER A 609 -25.11 -28.39 31.49
N TYR A 610 -25.81 -29.49 31.20
CA TYR A 610 -26.86 -29.53 30.17
C TYR A 610 -28.11 -30.15 30.80
N THR A 611 -29.13 -29.32 31.03
CA THR A 611 -30.34 -29.67 31.77
C THR A 611 -31.55 -29.20 30.97
N GLU A 612 -32.54 -30.07 30.77
CA GLU A 612 -33.80 -29.74 30.07
C GLU A 612 -33.61 -29.06 28.70
N GLY A 613 -32.59 -29.45 27.95
CA GLY A 613 -32.31 -28.90 26.62
C GLY A 613 -31.54 -27.58 26.60
N THR A 614 -31.06 -27.09 27.75
CA THR A 614 -30.34 -25.82 27.87
C THR A 614 -28.96 -26.03 28.48
N PHE A 615 -27.94 -25.36 27.93
CA PHE A 615 -26.61 -25.28 28.50
C PHE A 615 -26.52 -24.16 29.54
N GLU A 616 -25.89 -24.50 30.66
CA GLU A 616 -25.52 -23.55 31.71
C GLU A 616 -24.00 -23.60 31.92
N MET A 617 -23.41 -22.45 32.24
CA MET A 617 -21.97 -22.33 32.45
C MET A 617 -21.69 -21.57 33.75
N LYS A 618 -20.91 -22.20 34.63
CA LYS A 618 -20.46 -21.61 35.89
C LYS A 618 -18.96 -21.35 35.84
N GLU A 619 -18.54 -20.10 36.02
CA GLU A 619 -17.11 -19.75 36.07
C GLU A 619 -16.45 -20.43 37.28
N LEU A 620 -15.37 -21.17 37.03
CA LEU A 620 -14.56 -21.83 38.05
C LEU A 620 -13.31 -21.02 38.38
N LYS A 621 -12.59 -20.57 37.35
CA LYS A 621 -11.30 -19.90 37.52
C LYS A 621 -10.91 -19.05 36.33
N ARG A 622 -10.13 -18.00 36.61
CA ARG A 622 -9.34 -17.25 35.63
C ARG A 622 -7.86 -17.44 35.88
N MET A 623 -7.09 -17.57 34.81
CA MET A 623 -5.63 -17.66 34.85
C MET A 623 -5.03 -16.68 33.87
N TYR A 624 -3.98 -16.00 34.31
CA TYR A 624 -3.26 -15.01 33.52
C TYR A 624 -1.79 -15.40 33.43
N PRO A 625 -1.03 -14.84 32.48
CA PRO A 625 0.41 -15.05 32.37
C PRO A 625 1.15 -14.80 33.70
N GLN A 626 1.88 -15.82 34.16
CA GLN A 626 2.70 -15.77 35.37
C GLN A 626 4.20 -15.85 35.08
N HIS A 627 4.57 -16.25 33.86
CA HIS A 627 5.97 -16.41 33.46
C HIS A 627 6.61 -15.06 33.11
N THR A 628 7.89 -14.86 33.45
CA THR A 628 8.59 -13.58 33.22
C THR A 628 8.87 -13.28 31.75
N ILE A 629 8.99 -14.34 30.92
CA ILE A 629 9.22 -14.22 29.47
C ILE A 629 7.90 -14.19 28.70
N TYR A 630 6.96 -15.06 29.05
CA TYR A 630 5.68 -15.20 28.35
C TYR A 630 4.60 -14.49 29.15
N ASP A 631 4.79 -13.18 29.33
CA ASP A 631 4.03 -12.34 30.25
C ASP A 631 2.94 -11.50 29.56
N GLN A 632 2.76 -11.65 28.24
CA GLN A 632 1.88 -10.77 27.47
C GLN A 632 0.49 -11.36 27.21
N GLY A 633 0.30 -12.67 27.33
CA GLY A 633 -0.98 -13.34 27.05
C GLY A 633 -0.85 -14.86 26.99
N MET A 634 -1.99 -15.54 27.10
CA MET A 634 -2.22 -16.98 26.90
C MET A 634 -3.65 -17.11 26.42
N HIS A 635 -3.90 -17.91 25.39
CA HIS A 635 -5.23 -17.99 24.78
C HIS A 635 -5.66 -19.40 24.38
N THR A 636 -4.75 -20.36 24.33
CA THR A 636 -5.13 -21.75 24.06
C THR A 636 -4.68 -22.70 25.17
N PHE A 637 -5.55 -23.63 25.52
CA PHE A 637 -5.40 -24.68 26.52
C PHE A 637 -6.15 -25.95 26.11
N ASN A 638 -5.42 -27.04 25.90
CA ASN A 638 -5.99 -28.34 25.49
C ASN A 638 -5.44 -29.47 26.34
N VAL A 639 -6.26 -30.49 26.62
CA VAL A 639 -5.91 -31.64 27.47
C VAL A 639 -5.98 -32.94 26.69
N TYR A 640 -5.00 -33.83 26.87
CA TYR A 640 -4.99 -35.19 26.34
C TYR A 640 -4.24 -36.14 27.30
N ASN A 641 -4.90 -37.22 27.75
CA ASN A 641 -4.34 -38.24 28.66
C ASN A 641 -3.59 -37.64 29.88
N ASN A 642 -4.24 -36.74 30.62
CA ASN A 642 -3.71 -36.03 31.80
C ASN A 642 -2.54 -35.08 31.54
N LEU A 643 -2.16 -34.84 30.29
CA LEU A 643 -1.23 -33.79 29.90
C LEU A 643 -2.01 -32.63 29.28
N ALA A 644 -1.74 -31.41 29.71
CA ALA A 644 -2.23 -30.23 29.03
C ALA A 644 -1.13 -29.51 28.27
N VAL A 645 -1.53 -28.86 27.18
CA VAL A 645 -0.70 -27.97 26.38
C VAL A 645 -1.33 -26.58 26.35
N ILE A 646 -0.50 -25.55 26.52
CA ILE A 646 -0.88 -24.15 26.60
C ILE A 646 0.03 -23.30 25.72
N ASP A 647 -0.42 -22.14 25.26
CA ASP A 647 0.45 -21.13 24.65
C ASP A 647 0.74 -19.91 25.53
N GLY A 648 1.82 -19.21 25.18
CA GLY A 648 2.29 -18.02 25.88
C GLY A 648 2.83 -16.98 24.92
N ARG A 649 2.34 -15.74 25.04
CA ARG A 649 2.78 -14.58 24.26
C ARG A 649 3.93 -13.88 24.95
N LYS A 650 4.95 -13.54 24.17
CA LYS A 650 6.05 -12.64 24.57
C LYS A 650 6.28 -11.55 23.53
N PHE A 651 6.90 -10.46 23.95
CA PHE A 651 7.55 -9.57 23.00
C PHE A 651 8.80 -10.22 22.42
N ARG A 652 9.05 -10.06 21.12
CA ARG A 652 10.32 -10.47 20.51
C ARG A 652 11.50 -9.64 21.01
N LYS A 653 11.24 -8.38 21.43
CA LYS A 653 12.24 -7.42 21.94
C LYS A 653 11.83 -6.84 23.30
N PRO A 654 11.77 -7.65 24.36
CA PRO A 654 11.06 -7.30 25.60
C PRO A 654 11.54 -6.01 26.26
N PHE A 655 12.85 -5.75 26.30
CA PHE A 655 13.39 -4.50 26.86
C PHE A 655 12.87 -3.26 26.12
N ILE A 656 12.99 -3.25 24.79
CA ILE A 656 12.58 -2.11 23.96
C ILE A 656 11.05 -1.93 24.04
N SER A 657 10.29 -3.03 23.93
CA SER A 657 8.83 -3.00 24.00
C SER A 657 8.33 -2.43 25.33
N LYS A 658 8.87 -2.93 26.45
CA LYS A 658 8.46 -2.51 27.80
C LYS A 658 8.84 -1.05 28.08
N SER A 659 10.03 -0.60 27.69
CA SER A 659 10.43 0.81 27.80
C SER A 659 9.52 1.73 26.99
N LEU A 660 9.18 1.37 25.75
CA LEU A 660 8.27 2.15 24.92
C LEU A 660 6.86 2.24 25.53
N LEU A 661 6.33 1.16 26.08
CA LEU A 661 5.03 1.16 26.75
C LEU A 661 5.03 2.03 28.01
N ALA A 662 6.10 1.96 28.81
CA ALA A 662 6.26 2.80 30.00
C ALA A 662 6.29 4.30 29.65
N ILE A 663 7.05 4.68 28.63
CA ILE A 663 7.11 6.07 28.13
C ILE A 663 5.72 6.53 27.66
N ASN A 664 5.01 5.72 26.88
CA ASN A 664 3.66 6.08 26.42
C ASN A 664 2.67 6.24 27.59
N LYS A 665 2.76 5.39 28.61
CA LYS A 665 1.90 5.49 29.82
C LYS A 665 2.21 6.75 30.63
N PHE A 666 3.48 7.12 30.72
CA PHE A 666 3.92 8.36 31.38
C PHE A 666 3.41 9.61 30.63
N ILE A 667 3.59 9.67 29.31
CA ILE A 667 3.10 10.77 28.47
C ILE A 667 1.57 10.91 28.58
N LYS A 668 0.82 9.80 28.59
CA LYS A 668 -0.65 9.82 28.75
C LYS A 668 -1.13 10.27 30.13
N LYS A 669 -0.29 10.22 31.16
CA LYS A 669 -0.63 10.73 32.50
C LYS A 669 -0.39 12.24 32.65
N ILE A 670 0.41 12.82 31.76
CA ILE A 670 0.80 14.24 31.79
C ILE A 670 -0.12 15.10 30.89
N LYS A 671 -0.79 14.46 29.92
CA LYS A 671 -1.92 15.05 29.19
C LYS A 671 -3.20 14.75 29.93
#